data_AF-A0AAD7UBW7-F1
#
_entry.id   AF-A0AAD7UBW7-F1
#
_cell.length_a   1.000
_cell.length_b   1.000
_cell.length_c   1.000
_cell.angle_alpha   90.00
_cell.angle_beta   90.00
_cell.angle_gamma   90.00
#
_symmetry.space_group_name_H-M   'P 1'
#
loop_
_entity.id
_entity.type
_entity.pdbx_description
1 polymer ?
#
loop_
_entity_poly.entity_id
_entity_poly.type
_entity_poly.pdbx_seq_one_letter_code
_entity_poly.pdbx_strand_id
1 'polypeptide(L)'
;MASCGVVTTTCVASGLETLVWWARYHVALGVRRIFLYVHDARRHQEELVDVVKEAMREIEEVVVLGALTRTESVVDVVAMQERDVSDAIARARGVVDWLFHFDDDELLRLTRPGAKGGDALEEALADVKESTFNLRLDNLEVQKLTLVGDSSYNYFEQELAFKLRVGLHADGSKVSRYHDPRFYVYGGNPASGGDGHTVPYLSYWNGKSAGRVAEPGLRPCGVHFFASCRGDAATAQERVSGLVLLHYPFCHLKTWRHKFNVLDATQRSDWGHYREARLAIVGACAPGGGGEPAIEDFYRSSVLGTCEETSFEETNDDDDDNLVALFLPREAAPQEWRSGVYERRRRGLYELQQKASSTPRSYLYNVPEKAMWLVGSTPGATTGAAVVYDDARRPADIRSTWSVYDGAAWTPAPDAAVGRLYLQANGCLFALVDSAEVLHGKRRRSALKKKKKKQRDVARLRDPPPDSGIRGGPDHAKLAAVVLGAIEAHGPYRERFWEAVTVAAGREPPGDVADAALSRALAAGARAMGTTAVAASLVAERASADHGASVRSAFAKANEVRAKLLEKHAAQDLVSLSMPGSDGVQTWRAGLYARVVGKPPTEPLYRRVREQPSDQDSYLYPVANRGMWLVGSTPGSTTGGLVAYDRATRPHDLKAPWHVYDGKVWLQAPDVTLRPARESEKDTKPGPGAHNNNKNNKRASVLPL
;
A
#
# COMPACT_ATOMS: atom_id res chain seq x y z
N MET A 1 -17.33 27.18 -16.77
CA MET A 1 -16.06 26.50 -16.45
C MET A 1 -16.36 25.43 -15.40
N ALA A 2 -15.53 24.39 -15.28
CA ALA A 2 -15.77 23.30 -14.34
C ALA A 2 -15.27 23.70 -12.94
N SER A 3 -16.17 23.77 -11.96
CA SER A 3 -15.85 24.11 -10.57
C SER A 3 -15.45 22.86 -9.77
N CYS A 4 -14.58 23.02 -8.76
CA CYS A 4 -14.19 21.91 -7.90
C CYS A 4 -14.21 22.25 -6.41
N GLY A 5 -14.44 21.21 -5.62
CA GLY A 5 -14.31 21.22 -4.18
C GLY A 5 -13.36 20.12 -3.69
N VAL A 6 -12.94 20.23 -2.44
CA VAL A 6 -12.13 19.24 -1.74
C VAL A 6 -12.88 18.78 -0.50
N VAL A 7 -12.80 17.50 -0.19
CA VAL A 7 -13.14 16.95 1.13
C VAL A 7 -11.87 16.39 1.76
N THR A 8 -11.71 16.63 3.06
CA THR A 8 -10.64 16.05 3.85
C THR A 8 -11.11 15.78 5.28
N THR A 9 -10.46 14.83 5.94
CA THR A 9 -10.64 14.56 7.38
C THR A 9 -9.32 14.77 8.08
N THR A 10 -9.29 15.65 9.08
CA THR A 10 -8.07 16.05 9.80
C THR A 10 -8.19 15.80 11.29
N CYS A 11 -7.08 15.44 11.93
CA CYS A 11 -6.91 15.50 13.39
C CYS A 11 -5.98 16.64 13.82
N VAL A 12 -5.67 17.56 12.90
CA VAL A 12 -4.78 18.72 13.10
C VAL A 12 -3.38 18.30 13.58
N ALA A 13 -2.92 17.10 13.19
CA ALA A 13 -1.66 16.53 13.66
C ALA A 13 -0.43 17.35 13.23
N SER A 14 -0.51 17.99 12.06
CA SER A 14 0.50 18.89 11.49
C SER A 14 0.48 20.31 12.09
N GLY A 15 -0.49 20.62 12.94
CA GLY A 15 -0.68 21.93 13.55
C GLY A 15 -1.62 22.85 12.77
N LEU A 16 -2.24 23.78 13.48
CA LEU A 16 -3.30 24.63 12.96
C LEU A 16 -2.79 25.60 11.86
N GLU A 17 -1.58 26.14 12.03
CA GLU A 17 -0.97 27.03 11.02
C GLU A 17 -0.73 26.32 9.69
N THR A 18 -0.25 25.08 9.73
CA THR A 18 -0.04 24.24 8.54
C THR A 18 -1.37 23.95 7.84
N LEU A 19 -2.42 23.65 8.61
CA LEU A 19 -3.77 23.40 8.08
C LEU A 19 -4.37 24.66 7.43
N VAL A 20 -4.22 25.83 8.05
CA VAL A 20 -4.64 27.12 7.48
C VAL A 20 -3.89 27.42 6.19
N TRP A 21 -2.58 27.15 6.16
CA TRP A 21 -1.76 27.30 4.95
C TRP A 21 -2.27 26.38 3.83
N TRP A 22 -2.55 25.11 4.15
CA TRP A 22 -3.08 24.12 3.22
C TRP A 22 -4.41 24.56 2.60
N ALA A 23 -5.32 25.11 3.41
CA ALA A 23 -6.60 25.62 2.92
C ALA A 23 -6.40 26.81 1.98
N ARG A 24 -5.60 27.81 2.40
CA ARG A 24 -5.28 28.99 1.57
C ARG A 24 -4.64 28.60 0.24
N TYR A 25 -3.76 27.60 0.25
CA TYR A 25 -3.12 27.10 -0.96
C TYR A 25 -4.15 26.60 -1.98
N HIS A 26 -5.09 25.75 -1.54
CA HIS A 26 -6.10 25.17 -2.43
C HIS A 26 -7.09 26.23 -2.93
N VAL A 27 -7.49 27.18 -2.08
CA VAL A 27 -8.32 28.32 -2.52
C VAL A 27 -7.59 29.14 -3.58
N ALA A 28 -6.32 29.48 -3.35
CA ALA A 28 -5.50 30.19 -4.35
C ALA A 28 -5.31 29.38 -5.64
N LEU A 29 -5.32 28.05 -5.57
CA LEU A 29 -5.28 27.16 -6.73
C LEU A 29 -6.57 27.19 -7.55
N GLY A 30 -7.69 27.63 -6.99
CA GLY A 30 -9.01 27.67 -7.64
C GLY A 30 -10.07 26.73 -7.05
N VAL A 31 -9.80 26.10 -5.90
CA VAL A 31 -10.80 25.28 -5.20
C VAL A 31 -11.88 26.19 -4.60
N ARG A 32 -13.14 25.96 -4.99
CA ARG A 32 -14.29 26.82 -4.64
C ARG A 32 -14.93 26.46 -3.30
N ARG A 33 -14.71 25.24 -2.83
CA ARG A 33 -15.32 24.74 -1.59
C ARG A 33 -14.42 23.69 -0.95
N ILE A 34 -14.18 23.80 0.35
CA ILE A 34 -13.44 22.81 1.13
C ILE A 34 -14.35 22.31 2.26
N PHE A 35 -14.65 21.02 2.28
CA PHE A 35 -15.35 20.36 3.38
C PHE A 35 -14.31 19.74 4.31
N LEU A 36 -14.06 20.41 5.44
CA LEU A 36 -13.02 20.07 6.40
C LEU A 36 -13.63 19.39 7.62
N TYR A 37 -13.57 18.06 7.68
CA TYR A 37 -14.05 17.28 8.83
C TYR A 37 -12.96 17.18 9.88
N VAL A 38 -13.26 17.63 11.10
CA VAL A 38 -12.33 17.64 12.22
C VAL A 38 -12.66 16.48 13.14
N HIS A 39 -11.65 15.65 13.38
CA HIS A 39 -11.72 14.49 14.25
C HIS A 39 -10.77 14.63 15.45
N ASP A 40 -11.27 14.38 16.65
CA ASP A 40 -10.43 14.25 17.85
C ASP A 40 -10.65 12.89 18.51
N ALA A 41 -9.61 12.05 18.49
CA ALA A 41 -9.60 10.76 19.14
C ALA A 41 -9.74 10.86 20.68
N ARG A 42 -9.49 12.03 21.28
CA ARG A 42 -9.49 12.26 22.73
C ARG A 42 -10.81 12.78 23.29
N ARG A 43 -11.89 12.73 22.49
CA ARG A 43 -13.27 13.06 22.89
C ARG A 43 -13.59 14.56 23.07
N HIS A 44 -12.71 15.49 22.67
CA HIS A 44 -12.96 16.94 22.68
C HIS A 44 -13.22 17.49 21.27
N GLN A 45 -13.93 16.72 20.44
CA GLN A 45 -14.15 17.06 19.03
C GLN A 45 -14.84 18.42 18.86
N GLU A 46 -15.81 18.77 19.70
CA GLU A 46 -16.55 20.04 19.58
C GLU A 46 -15.63 21.25 19.86
N GLU A 47 -14.80 21.17 20.89
CA GLU A 47 -13.81 22.22 21.21
C GLU A 47 -12.78 22.37 20.08
N LEU A 48 -12.26 21.25 19.55
CA LEU A 48 -11.31 21.29 18.44
C LEU A 48 -11.95 21.87 17.17
N VAL A 49 -13.20 21.51 16.88
CA VAL A 49 -13.97 22.08 15.75
C VAL A 49 -14.06 23.60 15.88
N ASP A 50 -14.35 24.12 17.07
CA ASP A 50 -14.49 25.56 17.29
C ASP A 50 -13.15 26.30 17.17
N VAL A 51 -12.06 25.71 17.66
CA VAL A 51 -10.69 26.22 17.45
C VAL A 51 -10.35 26.28 15.96
N VAL A 52 -10.67 25.22 15.20
CA VAL A 52 -10.41 25.18 13.75
C VAL A 52 -11.29 26.17 12.99
N LYS A 53 -12.57 26.30 13.36
CA LYS A 53 -13.48 27.33 12.78
C LYS A 53 -12.92 28.73 12.96
N GLU A 54 -12.48 29.06 14.17
CA GLU A 54 -11.96 30.40 14.48
C GLU A 54 -10.69 30.73 13.69
N ALA A 55 -9.83 29.73 13.46
CA ALA A 55 -8.64 29.88 12.64
C ALA A 55 -8.94 29.96 11.13
N MET A 56 -10.04 29.35 10.68
CA MET A 56 -10.48 29.35 9.28
C MET A 56 -11.49 30.46 8.96
N ARG A 57 -11.85 31.32 9.92
CA ARG A 57 -12.92 32.33 9.77
C ARG A 57 -12.72 33.30 8.60
N GLU A 58 -11.48 33.48 8.15
CA GLU A 58 -11.11 34.36 7.04
C GLU A 58 -11.09 33.65 5.67
N ILE A 59 -11.45 32.37 5.60
CA ILE A 59 -11.44 31.56 4.38
C ILE A 59 -12.87 31.06 4.10
N GLU A 60 -13.66 31.88 3.41
CA GLU A 60 -15.10 31.65 3.17
C GLU A 60 -15.41 30.35 2.39
N GLU A 61 -14.44 29.86 1.63
CA GLU A 61 -14.53 28.60 0.89
C GLU A 61 -14.49 27.38 1.83
N VAL A 62 -14.01 27.52 3.07
CA VAL A 62 -13.84 26.41 4.01
C VAL A 62 -15.08 26.25 4.89
N VAL A 63 -15.66 25.05 4.87
CA VAL A 63 -16.74 24.62 5.76
C VAL A 63 -16.16 23.62 6.75
N VAL A 64 -15.98 24.06 8.00
CA VAL A 64 -15.46 23.23 9.10
C VAL A 64 -16.60 22.46 9.75
N LEU A 65 -16.47 21.14 9.78
CA LEU A 65 -17.46 20.20 10.28
C LEU A 65 -16.83 19.28 11.33
N GLY A 66 -17.63 18.73 12.23
CA GLY A 66 -17.18 17.62 13.07
C GLY A 66 -17.29 16.30 12.31
N ALA A 67 -16.30 15.42 12.43
CA ALA A 67 -16.35 14.06 11.87
C ALA A 67 -17.59 13.30 12.36
N LEU A 68 -18.22 12.52 11.47
CA LEU A 68 -19.53 11.91 11.71
C LEU A 68 -19.51 10.64 12.59
N THR A 69 -18.33 10.11 12.93
CA THR A 69 -18.18 8.97 13.84
C THR A 69 -17.97 9.42 15.29
N ARG A 70 -18.99 9.20 16.13
CA ARG A 70 -18.99 9.48 17.58
C ARG A 70 -18.83 8.23 18.46
N THR A 71 -18.60 7.05 17.89
CA THR A 71 -18.61 5.82 18.70
C THR A 71 -17.40 5.78 19.63
N GLU A 72 -17.63 5.52 20.92
CA GLU A 72 -16.60 5.42 21.97
C GLU A 72 -15.62 4.24 21.81
N SER A 73 -15.81 3.40 20.79
CA SER A 73 -14.96 2.27 20.43
C SER A 73 -13.85 2.68 19.45
N VAL A 74 -12.89 1.77 19.21
CA VAL A 74 -11.82 1.91 18.21
C VAL A 74 -12.41 2.42 16.90
N VAL A 75 -11.98 3.62 16.48
CA VAL A 75 -12.48 4.27 15.26
C VAL A 75 -11.88 3.55 14.06
N ASP A 76 -12.73 2.92 13.25
CA ASP A 76 -12.34 2.50 11.91
C ASP A 76 -12.21 3.77 11.05
N VAL A 77 -10.97 4.22 10.86
CA VAL A 77 -10.64 5.43 10.12
C VAL A 77 -11.20 5.39 8.69
N VAL A 78 -11.25 4.20 8.08
CA VAL A 78 -11.79 4.05 6.72
C VAL A 78 -13.29 4.30 6.72
N ALA A 79 -14.03 3.65 7.63
CA ALA A 79 -15.47 3.85 7.74
C ALA A 79 -15.84 5.29 8.13
N MET A 80 -15.00 5.96 8.94
CA MET A 80 -15.14 7.38 9.25
C MET A 80 -15.00 8.24 7.98
N GLN A 81 -13.88 8.10 7.26
CA GLN A 81 -13.62 8.88 6.05
C GLN A 81 -14.69 8.62 4.98
N GLU A 82 -15.17 7.39 4.82
CA GLU A 82 -16.27 7.09 3.90
C GLU A 82 -17.56 7.84 4.27
N ARG A 83 -17.90 7.93 5.56
CA ARG A 83 -19.08 8.71 5.99
C ARG A 83 -18.90 10.19 5.75
N ASP A 84 -17.76 10.74 6.10
CA ASP A 84 -17.44 12.16 5.93
C ASP A 84 -17.45 12.55 4.44
N VAL A 85 -16.85 11.71 3.57
CA VAL A 85 -16.91 11.88 2.11
C VAL A 85 -18.35 11.74 1.59
N SER A 86 -19.14 10.80 2.10
CA SER A 86 -20.54 10.65 1.71
C SER A 86 -21.38 11.89 2.04
N ASP A 87 -21.18 12.50 3.21
CA ASP A 87 -21.85 13.76 3.58
C ASP A 87 -21.33 14.92 2.72
N ALA A 88 -20.03 14.97 2.44
CA ALA A 88 -19.46 15.97 1.55
C ALA A 88 -20.02 15.90 0.13
N ILE A 89 -20.22 14.69 -0.43
CA ILE A 89 -20.89 14.51 -1.73
C ILE A 89 -22.28 15.12 -1.69
N ALA A 90 -23.06 14.87 -0.63
CA ALA A 90 -24.42 15.43 -0.50
C ALA A 90 -24.40 16.96 -0.46
N ARG A 91 -23.46 17.56 0.29
CA ARG A 91 -23.30 19.02 0.38
C ARG A 91 -22.74 19.67 -0.88
N ALA A 92 -21.92 18.96 -1.63
CA ALA A 92 -21.30 19.44 -2.86
C ALA A 92 -22.30 19.55 -4.02
N ARG A 93 -23.42 18.82 -3.98
CA ARG A 93 -24.43 18.80 -5.06
C ARG A 93 -25.01 20.19 -5.30
N GLY A 94 -24.89 20.65 -6.55
CA GLY A 94 -25.31 21.99 -6.96
C GLY A 94 -24.35 23.11 -6.55
N VAL A 95 -23.24 22.79 -5.89
CA VAL A 95 -22.22 23.76 -5.44
C VAL A 95 -20.96 23.66 -6.28
N VAL A 96 -20.48 22.44 -6.55
CA VAL A 96 -19.28 22.18 -7.36
C VAL A 96 -19.52 21.04 -8.35
N ASP A 97 -18.77 21.01 -9.45
CA ASP A 97 -18.84 19.93 -10.45
C ASP A 97 -18.03 18.69 -10.05
N TRP A 98 -16.84 18.92 -9.48
CA TRP A 98 -15.90 17.88 -9.05
C TRP A 98 -15.66 17.95 -7.55
N LEU A 99 -15.56 16.78 -6.90
CA LEU A 99 -15.17 16.67 -5.49
C LEU A 99 -13.94 15.77 -5.37
N PHE A 100 -12.82 16.35 -4.94
CA PHE A 100 -11.60 15.63 -4.63
C PHE A 100 -11.59 15.15 -3.19
N HIS A 101 -11.00 13.98 -2.94
CA HIS A 101 -10.72 13.52 -1.59
C HIS A 101 -9.20 13.46 -1.34
N PHE A 102 -8.71 14.39 -0.53
CA PHE A 102 -7.29 14.50 -0.17
C PHE A 102 -7.12 14.53 1.35
N ASP A 103 -5.98 14.06 1.82
CA ASP A 103 -5.57 14.20 3.21
C ASP A 103 -4.94 15.59 3.45
N ASP A 104 -4.84 16.00 4.71
CA ASP A 104 -4.27 17.30 5.10
C ASP A 104 -2.73 17.35 5.01
N ASP A 105 -2.10 16.27 4.54
CA ASP A 105 -0.70 16.16 4.14
C ASP A 105 -0.52 16.09 2.62
N GLU A 106 -1.54 16.42 1.82
CA GLU A 106 -1.50 16.37 0.36
C GLU A 106 -1.86 17.71 -0.29
N LEU A 107 -1.15 18.10 -1.36
CA LEU A 107 -1.45 19.28 -2.16
C LEU A 107 -1.75 18.93 -3.61
N LEU A 108 -2.82 19.49 -4.16
CA LEU A 108 -3.08 19.44 -5.59
C LEU A 108 -2.13 20.38 -6.34
N ARG A 109 -1.51 19.95 -7.44
CA ARG A 109 -0.56 20.78 -8.21
C ARG A 109 -0.79 20.71 -9.71
N LEU A 110 -0.88 21.88 -10.33
CA LEU A 110 -0.80 22.04 -11.78
C LEU A 110 0.65 21.97 -12.25
N THR A 111 0.92 21.14 -13.26
CA THR A 111 2.25 20.96 -13.87
C THR A 111 2.38 21.68 -15.22
N ARG A 112 1.27 22.14 -15.81
CA ARG A 112 1.29 22.95 -17.04
C ARG A 112 2.11 24.24 -16.82
N PRO A 113 3.12 24.55 -17.66
CA PRO A 113 3.89 25.78 -17.54
C PRO A 113 3.00 27.03 -17.56
N GLY A 114 3.20 27.93 -16.61
CA GLY A 114 2.43 29.19 -16.54
C GLY A 114 1.02 29.06 -15.95
N ALA A 115 0.49 27.84 -15.77
CA ALA A 115 -0.78 27.61 -15.09
C ALA A 115 -0.64 28.01 -13.61
N LYS A 116 -1.29 29.11 -13.22
CA LYS A 116 -1.21 29.69 -11.88
C LYS A 116 -2.59 30.00 -11.34
N GLY A 117 -3.13 29.06 -10.57
CA GLY A 117 -4.34 29.24 -9.78
C GLY A 117 -5.60 29.58 -10.59
N GLY A 118 -6.72 29.69 -9.86
CA GLY A 118 -8.03 30.08 -10.39
C GLY A 118 -8.47 29.27 -11.60
N ASP A 119 -8.48 29.91 -12.77
CA ASP A 119 -9.09 29.40 -14.00
C ASP A 119 -8.34 28.20 -14.58
N ALA A 120 -7.03 28.07 -14.34
CA ALA A 120 -6.24 27.00 -14.93
C ALA A 120 -6.61 25.60 -14.39
N LEU A 121 -7.06 25.52 -13.14
CA LEU A 121 -7.59 24.27 -12.59
C LEU A 121 -8.96 23.96 -13.21
N GLU A 122 -9.82 24.97 -13.33
CA GLU A 122 -11.14 24.80 -13.92
C GLU A 122 -11.07 24.40 -15.40
N GLU A 123 -10.09 24.92 -16.14
CA GLU A 123 -9.78 24.56 -17.53
C GLU A 123 -9.34 23.09 -17.63
N ALA A 124 -8.36 22.68 -16.82
CA ALA A 124 -7.89 21.29 -16.79
C ALA A 124 -9.01 20.29 -16.46
N LEU A 125 -9.97 20.69 -15.64
CA LEU A 125 -11.14 19.87 -15.29
C LEU A 125 -12.27 19.93 -16.30
N ALA A 126 -12.36 21.00 -17.09
CA ALA A 126 -13.35 21.11 -18.17
C ALA A 126 -13.03 20.13 -19.30
N ASP A 127 -11.75 19.94 -19.62
CA ASP A 127 -11.26 19.03 -20.67
C ASP A 127 -11.75 17.59 -20.49
N VAL A 128 -11.86 17.15 -19.23
CA VAL A 128 -12.20 15.77 -18.83
C VAL A 128 -13.64 15.64 -18.33
N LYS A 129 -14.39 16.75 -18.26
CA LYS A 129 -15.73 16.79 -17.66
C LYS A 129 -16.70 15.85 -18.36
N GLU A 130 -16.64 15.76 -19.69
CA GLU A 130 -17.58 15.00 -20.49
C GLU A 130 -17.15 13.53 -20.67
N SER A 131 -15.86 13.23 -20.56
CA SER A 131 -15.30 11.90 -20.84
C SER A 131 -15.38 10.96 -19.64
N THR A 132 -15.30 11.48 -18.40
CA THR A 132 -15.29 10.64 -17.20
C THR A 132 -16.08 11.22 -16.04
N PHE A 133 -16.43 10.35 -15.09
CA PHE A 133 -16.98 10.72 -13.78
C PHE A 133 -15.95 10.59 -12.65
N ASN A 134 -14.81 9.95 -12.91
CA ASN A 134 -13.79 9.67 -11.90
C ASN A 134 -12.40 10.02 -12.45
N LEU A 135 -11.78 11.02 -11.84
CA LEU A 135 -10.43 11.48 -12.18
C LEU A 135 -9.44 10.81 -11.27
N ARG A 136 -8.40 10.22 -11.86
CA ARG A 136 -7.26 9.73 -11.10
C ARG A 136 -6.13 10.74 -11.14
N LEU A 137 -5.52 10.95 -9.98
CA LEU A 137 -4.30 11.74 -9.85
C LEU A 137 -3.11 10.84 -9.59
N ASP A 138 -2.01 11.14 -10.29
CA ASP A 138 -0.73 10.54 -9.97
C ASP A 138 -0.08 11.31 -8.81
N ASN A 139 0.51 10.57 -7.90
CA ASN A 139 1.11 11.10 -6.69
C ASN A 139 2.63 11.24 -6.85
N LEU A 140 3.18 12.35 -6.38
CA LEU A 140 4.59 12.57 -6.15
C LEU A 140 4.81 12.64 -4.65
N GLU A 141 5.62 11.74 -4.10
CA GLU A 141 5.92 11.71 -2.68
C GLU A 141 7.11 12.59 -2.37
N VAL A 142 7.02 13.39 -1.32
CA VAL A 142 8.11 14.25 -0.88
C VAL A 142 9.34 13.42 -0.50
N GLN A 143 10.51 13.88 -0.92
CA GLN A 143 11.79 13.48 -0.36
C GLN A 143 12.15 14.52 0.68
N LYS A 144 12.00 14.18 1.96
CA LYS A 144 12.32 15.11 3.04
C LYS A 144 13.84 15.36 3.06
N LEU A 145 14.23 16.63 3.03
CA LEU A 145 15.62 17.09 3.04
C LEU A 145 15.98 17.80 4.36
N THR A 146 15.01 18.34 5.11
CA THR A 146 15.27 19.06 6.36
C THR A 146 15.20 18.12 7.56
N LEU A 147 16.32 17.97 8.29
CA LEU A 147 16.39 17.13 9.50
C LEU A 147 15.63 17.72 10.70
N VAL A 148 15.53 19.05 10.79
CA VAL A 148 15.04 19.76 11.97
C VAL A 148 13.69 20.41 11.67
N GLY A 149 12.62 19.77 12.12
CA GLY A 149 11.31 20.41 12.19
C GLY A 149 11.00 20.79 13.63
N ASP A 150 11.10 22.07 13.99
CA ASP A 150 10.45 22.57 15.19
C ASP A 150 8.92 22.64 14.96
N SER A 151 8.15 23.07 15.96
CA SER A 151 6.69 23.22 15.82
C SER A 151 6.25 24.27 14.79
N SER A 152 7.17 25.12 14.28
CA SER A 152 6.92 26.11 13.22
C SER A 152 7.28 25.60 11.82
N TYR A 153 7.69 24.33 11.71
CA TYR A 153 8.05 23.70 10.45
C TYR A 153 6.82 23.39 9.61
N ASN A 154 6.48 24.31 8.71
CA ASN A 154 5.55 24.06 7.62
C ASN A 154 6.28 23.36 6.46
N TYR A 155 6.07 22.06 6.33
CA TYR A 155 6.70 21.22 5.31
C TYR A 155 6.24 21.54 3.89
N PHE A 156 5.04 22.10 3.70
CA PHE A 156 4.57 22.50 2.37
C PHE A 156 5.42 23.61 1.76
N GLU A 157 5.97 24.50 2.62
CA GLU A 157 6.85 25.58 2.17
C GLU A 157 8.33 25.16 2.05
N GLN A 158 8.75 24.20 2.89
CA GLN A 158 10.17 23.91 3.12
C GLN A 158 10.64 22.69 2.34
N GLU A 159 9.77 21.71 2.15
CA GLU A 159 10.09 20.48 1.45
C GLU A 159 9.67 20.58 -0.01
N LEU A 160 10.65 20.94 -0.84
CA LEU A 160 10.43 21.16 -2.26
C LEU A 160 10.80 19.94 -3.10
N ALA A 161 11.47 18.95 -2.52
CA ALA A 161 11.97 17.79 -3.25
C ALA A 161 10.93 16.68 -3.28
N PHE A 162 10.68 16.13 -4.47
CA PHE A 162 9.72 15.07 -4.69
C PHE A 162 10.36 13.91 -5.43
N LYS A 163 10.21 12.72 -4.87
CA LYS A 163 10.62 11.46 -5.49
C LYS A 163 9.88 11.34 -6.82
N LEU A 164 10.65 11.18 -7.90
CA LEU A 164 10.06 10.91 -9.19
C LEU A 164 9.54 9.49 -9.22
N ARG A 165 8.27 9.31 -9.60
CA ARG A 165 7.76 8.03 -10.06
C ARG A 165 8.26 7.80 -11.48
N VAL A 166 9.54 7.48 -11.63
CA VAL A 166 10.07 7.13 -12.95
C VAL A 166 9.35 5.85 -13.38
N GLY A 167 8.79 5.80 -14.59
CA GLY A 167 8.28 4.57 -15.23
C GLY A 167 9.38 3.54 -15.52
N LEU A 168 10.55 3.75 -14.93
CA LEU A 168 11.74 2.96 -14.96
C LEU A 168 12.08 2.64 -13.50
N HIS A 169 12.39 1.39 -13.21
CA HIS A 169 13.14 1.05 -12.00
C HIS A 169 14.44 1.89 -12.00
N ALA A 170 15.05 2.16 -10.84
CA ALA A 170 16.28 2.95 -10.80
C ALA A 170 17.46 2.28 -11.53
N ASP A 171 17.36 0.97 -11.78
CA ASP A 171 18.27 0.23 -12.66
C ASP A 171 18.06 0.52 -14.17
N GLY A 172 17.06 1.33 -14.54
CA GLY A 172 16.71 1.68 -15.92
C GLY A 172 15.83 0.65 -16.64
N SER A 173 15.35 -0.39 -15.94
CA SER A 173 14.42 -1.37 -16.50
C SER A 173 12.99 -0.82 -16.53
N LYS A 174 12.21 -1.20 -17.57
CA LYS A 174 10.83 -0.73 -17.73
C LYS A 174 9.94 -1.36 -16.66
N VAL A 175 9.20 -0.53 -15.93
CA VAL A 175 8.03 -1.01 -15.19
C VAL A 175 7.07 -1.61 -16.23
N SER A 176 6.59 -2.84 -15.98
CA SER A 176 5.72 -3.58 -16.91
C SER A 176 4.69 -2.65 -17.58
N ARG A 177 4.66 -2.66 -18.93
CA ARG A 177 3.84 -1.80 -19.79
C ARG A 177 2.33 -1.90 -19.51
N TYR A 178 1.91 -2.95 -18.82
CA TYR A 178 0.60 -3.03 -18.21
C TYR A 178 0.71 -2.52 -16.77
N HIS A 179 0.17 -1.32 -16.56
CA HIS A 179 -0.52 -0.95 -15.33
C HIS A 179 -1.55 -2.05 -15.06
N ASP A 180 -1.09 -3.15 -14.48
CA ASP A 180 -1.93 -4.28 -14.14
C ASP A 180 -3.01 -3.79 -13.17
N PRO A 181 -4.30 -3.93 -13.50
CA PRO A 181 -5.37 -3.74 -12.51
C PRO A 181 -5.11 -4.59 -11.26
N ARG A 182 -4.37 -5.72 -11.37
CA ARG A 182 -3.95 -6.53 -10.22
C ARG A 182 -2.99 -5.79 -9.27
N PHE A 183 -2.24 -4.78 -9.70
CA PHE A 183 -1.47 -3.95 -8.77
C PHE A 183 -2.40 -3.15 -7.85
N TYR A 184 -3.53 -2.65 -8.36
CA TYR A 184 -4.52 -1.85 -7.62
C TYR A 184 -5.55 -2.69 -6.84
N VAL A 185 -5.87 -3.89 -7.35
CA VAL A 185 -6.87 -4.80 -6.78
C VAL A 185 -6.26 -5.86 -5.84
N TYR A 186 -4.94 -6.14 -5.93
CA TYR A 186 -4.26 -7.17 -5.13
C TYR A 186 -2.99 -6.70 -4.37
N GLY A 187 -2.91 -5.44 -3.94
CA GLY A 187 -2.05 -5.01 -2.81
C GLY A 187 -0.53 -5.28 -2.90
N GLY A 188 0.02 -5.61 -4.07
CA GLY A 188 1.44 -5.91 -4.22
C GLY A 188 2.25 -4.64 -4.51
N ASN A 189 3.11 -4.24 -3.58
CA ASN A 189 4.09 -3.16 -3.75
C ASN A 189 5.34 -3.68 -4.49
N PRO A 190 5.62 -3.29 -5.75
CA PRO A 190 6.89 -3.65 -6.41
C PRO A 190 8.08 -2.78 -5.98
N ALA A 191 7.89 -1.75 -5.15
CA ALA A 191 8.94 -0.84 -4.71
C ALA A 191 9.68 -1.29 -3.43
N SER A 192 9.62 -2.57 -3.06
CA SER A 192 10.43 -3.09 -1.95
C SER A 192 11.89 -3.27 -2.38
N GLY A 193 12.64 -2.17 -2.49
CA GLY A 193 14.10 -2.02 -2.31
C GLY A 193 15.08 -3.07 -2.86
N GLY A 194 14.65 -3.99 -3.73
CA GLY A 194 15.40 -5.21 -4.04
C GLY A 194 16.60 -4.99 -4.97
N ASP A 195 16.71 -3.83 -5.60
CA ASP A 195 17.78 -3.51 -6.57
C ASP A 195 18.86 -2.58 -6.02
N GLY A 196 18.73 -2.11 -4.76
CA GLY A 196 19.74 -1.26 -4.10
C GLY A 196 19.91 0.14 -4.69
N HIS A 197 19.12 0.53 -5.69
CA HIS A 197 19.25 1.81 -6.40
C HIS A 197 17.96 2.62 -6.45
N THR A 198 16.80 1.97 -6.27
CA THR A 198 15.52 2.69 -6.21
C THR A 198 15.35 3.30 -4.83
N VAL A 199 14.98 4.59 -4.75
CA VAL A 199 14.63 5.24 -3.47
C VAL A 199 13.61 4.31 -2.82
N PRO A 200 13.87 3.71 -1.64
CA PRO A 200 13.29 2.39 -1.40
C PRO A 200 11.82 2.45 -0.98
N TYR A 201 11.20 3.63 -0.98
CA TYR A 201 9.94 3.84 -0.28
C TYR A 201 9.07 4.88 -1.00
N LEU A 202 7.99 4.41 -1.63
CA LEU A 202 6.77 5.18 -1.84
C LEU A 202 5.74 4.64 -0.85
N SER A 203 5.44 5.46 0.16
CA SER A 203 4.49 5.23 1.23
C SER A 203 3.06 5.02 0.69
N TYR A 204 2.77 5.67 -0.44
CA TYR A 204 1.43 5.70 -1.06
C TYR A 204 1.49 5.56 -2.57
N TRP A 205 1.24 4.35 -3.07
CA TRP A 205 1.24 4.03 -4.51
C TRP A 205 -0.15 4.09 -5.14
N ASN A 206 -1.20 4.10 -4.32
CA ASN A 206 -2.59 3.93 -4.70
C ASN A 206 -3.25 5.19 -5.30
N GLY A 207 -2.57 6.34 -5.33
CA GLY A 207 -3.13 7.57 -5.91
C GLY A 207 -4.29 8.14 -5.07
N LYS A 208 -4.84 9.26 -5.53
CA LYS A 208 -6.13 9.80 -5.08
C LYS A 208 -7.01 10.09 -6.29
N SER A 209 -8.26 10.45 -6.04
CA SER A 209 -9.20 10.72 -7.11
C SER A 209 -10.18 11.85 -6.83
N ALA A 210 -10.90 12.24 -7.88
CA ALA A 210 -12.04 13.15 -7.84
C ALA A 210 -13.27 12.48 -8.42
N GLY A 211 -14.42 12.67 -7.77
CA GLY A 211 -15.71 12.24 -8.28
C GLY A 211 -16.51 13.41 -8.88
N ARG A 212 -17.15 13.20 -10.03
CA ARG A 212 -18.08 14.17 -10.61
C ARG A 212 -19.39 14.15 -9.81
N VAL A 213 -19.67 15.24 -9.10
CA VAL A 213 -20.74 15.32 -8.09
C VAL A 213 -22.13 15.07 -8.67
N ALA A 214 -22.34 15.49 -9.92
CA ALA A 214 -23.59 15.28 -10.64
C ALA A 214 -23.81 13.82 -11.08
N GLU A 215 -22.80 12.94 -10.96
CA GLU A 215 -22.92 11.54 -11.39
C GLU A 215 -23.94 10.79 -10.51
N PRO A 216 -24.95 10.14 -11.11
CA PRO A 216 -25.89 9.33 -10.37
C PRO A 216 -25.22 8.20 -9.57
N GLY A 217 -25.59 8.10 -8.30
CA GLY A 217 -25.07 7.08 -7.38
C GLY A 217 -23.60 7.27 -7.02
N LEU A 218 -23.02 8.46 -7.22
CA LEU A 218 -21.69 8.78 -6.73
C LEU A 218 -21.59 8.48 -5.23
N ARG A 219 -20.61 7.68 -4.85
CA ARG A 219 -20.34 7.26 -3.47
C ARG A 219 -18.83 7.10 -3.26
N PRO A 220 -18.33 7.21 -2.02
CA PRO A 220 -16.97 6.78 -1.72
C PRO A 220 -16.77 5.30 -2.05
N CYS A 221 -15.53 4.94 -2.36
CA CYS A 221 -15.10 3.58 -2.66
C CYS A 221 -13.76 3.34 -1.96
N GLY A 222 -13.81 3.04 -0.66
CA GLY A 222 -12.63 3.07 0.19
C GLY A 222 -12.12 4.48 0.43
N VAL A 223 -10.91 4.58 0.98
CA VAL A 223 -10.33 5.86 1.41
C VAL A 223 -9.94 6.78 0.25
N HIS A 224 -9.70 6.30 -0.96
CA HIS A 224 -9.03 7.11 -1.99
C HIS A 224 -9.84 7.27 -3.29
N PHE A 225 -10.98 6.56 -3.43
CA PHE A 225 -11.70 6.46 -4.70
C PHE A 225 -13.18 6.81 -4.60
N PHE A 226 -13.78 7.09 -5.75
CA PHE A 226 -15.22 7.24 -5.95
C PHE A 226 -15.78 6.15 -6.85
N ALA A 227 -16.94 5.59 -6.50
CA ALA A 227 -17.72 4.70 -7.37
C ALA A 227 -19.02 5.38 -7.81
N SER A 228 -19.67 4.89 -8.86
CA SER A 228 -20.97 5.40 -9.33
C SER A 228 -21.91 4.30 -9.82
N CYS A 229 -23.10 4.68 -10.29
CA CYS A 229 -24.03 3.74 -10.95
C CYS A 229 -23.46 3.12 -12.24
N ARG A 230 -22.44 3.72 -12.87
CA ARG A 230 -21.79 3.18 -14.08
C ARG A 230 -20.79 2.05 -13.78
N GLY A 231 -20.55 1.74 -12.51
CA GLY A 231 -19.61 0.72 -12.06
C GLY A 231 -18.58 1.25 -11.06
N ASP A 232 -17.71 0.36 -10.59
CA ASP A 232 -16.64 0.71 -9.66
C ASP A 232 -15.48 1.44 -10.34
N ALA A 233 -14.75 2.23 -9.54
CA ALA A 233 -13.67 3.13 -9.96
C ALA A 233 -12.60 2.49 -10.87
N ALA A 234 -12.36 1.18 -10.75
CA ALA A 234 -11.21 0.51 -11.34
C ALA A 234 -11.20 0.47 -12.88
N THR A 235 -12.35 0.64 -13.55
CA THR A 235 -12.47 0.52 -15.01
C THR A 235 -12.74 1.83 -15.75
N ALA A 236 -12.97 2.94 -15.04
CA ALA A 236 -13.40 4.22 -15.62
C ALA A 236 -12.63 5.42 -15.06
N GLN A 237 -11.32 5.28 -14.87
CA GLN A 237 -10.44 6.37 -14.45
C GLN A 237 -9.74 6.96 -15.66
N GLU A 238 -9.87 8.28 -15.83
CA GLU A 238 -9.00 9.02 -16.74
C GLU A 238 -7.99 9.84 -15.93
N ARG A 239 -6.83 10.06 -16.54
CA ARG A 239 -5.82 10.96 -16.01
C ARG A 239 -6.13 12.38 -16.48
N VAL A 240 -6.00 13.34 -15.57
CA VAL A 240 -5.99 14.75 -15.96
C VAL A 240 -4.58 15.13 -16.34
N SER A 241 -4.38 15.37 -17.63
CA SER A 241 -3.16 15.96 -18.14
C SER A 241 -2.83 17.27 -17.43
N GLY A 242 -1.62 17.37 -16.88
CA GLY A 242 -1.19 18.59 -16.21
C GLY A 242 -1.55 18.73 -14.74
N LEU A 243 -2.10 17.69 -14.10
CA LEU A 243 -2.52 17.73 -12.69
C LEU A 243 -1.93 16.55 -11.92
N VAL A 244 -1.26 16.84 -10.80
CA VAL A 244 -0.63 15.83 -9.93
C VAL A 244 -0.96 16.10 -8.48
N LEU A 245 -0.79 15.10 -7.62
CA LEU A 245 -0.90 15.25 -6.18
C LEU A 245 0.50 15.21 -5.55
N LEU A 246 0.86 16.23 -4.80
CA LEU A 246 2.06 16.27 -3.98
C LEU A 246 1.73 15.70 -2.60
N HIS A 247 2.29 14.56 -2.26
CA HIS A 247 2.06 13.91 -0.99
C HIS A 247 3.25 14.17 -0.08
N TYR A 248 2.99 14.67 1.13
CA TYR A 248 3.98 14.94 2.15
C TYR A 248 3.90 13.95 3.32
N PRO A 249 3.92 12.63 3.06
CA PRO A 249 3.78 11.67 4.14
C PRO A 249 5.00 11.80 5.03
N PHE A 250 4.76 11.70 6.34
CA PHE A 250 5.83 11.49 7.30
C PHE A 250 6.82 12.66 7.41
N CYS A 251 6.46 13.87 7.00
CA CYS A 251 7.31 15.06 7.19
C CYS A 251 7.62 15.36 8.66
N HIS A 252 6.77 14.90 9.59
CA HIS A 252 7.04 14.92 11.02
C HIS A 252 7.17 13.50 11.57
N LEU A 253 8.18 13.27 12.42
CA LEU A 253 8.32 12.03 13.18
C LEU A 253 7.05 11.72 13.98
N LYS A 254 6.43 12.73 14.60
CA LYS A 254 5.20 12.56 15.37
C LYS A 254 4.06 12.02 14.51
N THR A 255 3.86 12.58 13.32
CA THR A 255 2.84 12.13 12.36
C THR A 255 3.15 10.73 11.85
N TRP A 256 4.40 10.46 11.47
CA TRP A 256 4.88 9.12 11.09
C TRP A 256 4.57 8.10 12.20
N ARG A 257 5.01 8.38 13.42
CA ARG A 257 4.79 7.51 14.58
C ARG A 257 3.31 7.31 14.88
N HIS A 258 2.52 8.38 14.87
CA HIS A 258 1.08 8.30 15.11
C HIS A 258 0.41 7.39 14.09
N LYS A 259 0.73 7.57 12.81
CA LYS A 259 0.22 6.78 11.69
C LYS A 259 0.54 5.29 11.84
N PHE A 260 1.78 4.94 12.16
CA PHE A 260 2.18 3.53 12.40
C PHE A 260 1.74 2.96 13.75
N ASN A 261 1.30 3.79 14.70
CA ASN A 261 0.69 3.33 15.95
C ASN A 261 -0.83 3.11 15.83
N VAL A 262 -1.51 3.89 14.98
CA VAL A 262 -2.99 3.85 14.82
C VAL A 262 -3.43 2.80 13.81
N LEU A 263 -2.72 2.64 12.69
CA LEU A 263 -3.15 1.77 11.58
C LEU A 263 -3.02 0.25 11.86
N ASP A 264 -2.38 -0.12 12.98
CA ASP A 264 -2.11 -1.53 13.38
C ASP A 264 -3.19 -2.13 14.31
N ALA A 265 -4.19 -1.35 14.74
CA ALA A 265 -5.22 -1.90 15.64
C ALA A 265 -6.28 -2.75 14.93
N THR A 266 -6.48 -2.57 13.62
CA THR A 266 -7.64 -3.15 12.91
C THR A 266 -7.39 -3.57 11.46
N GLN A 267 -6.25 -3.23 10.82
CA GLN A 267 -6.08 -3.45 9.38
C GLN A 267 -4.89 -4.33 9.00
N ARG A 268 -5.18 -5.27 8.09
CA ARG A 268 -4.27 -6.21 7.44
C ARG A 268 -3.16 -5.48 6.69
N SER A 269 -2.05 -5.15 7.36
CA SER A 269 -0.90 -4.55 6.70
C SER A 269 0.06 -5.64 6.20
N ASP A 270 -0.33 -6.32 5.12
CA ASP A 270 0.59 -7.10 4.26
C ASP A 270 1.60 -6.17 3.51
N TRP A 271 1.67 -4.90 3.90
CA TRP A 271 2.44 -3.84 3.28
C TRP A 271 3.80 -3.81 3.97
N GLY A 272 4.82 -4.38 3.33
CA GLY A 272 6.15 -4.63 3.90
C GLY A 272 6.72 -3.45 4.72
N HIS A 273 6.61 -2.22 4.22
CA HIS A 273 7.11 -1.03 4.92
C HIS A 273 6.36 -0.71 6.23
N TYR A 274 5.02 -0.84 6.25
CA TYR A 274 4.24 -0.60 7.47
C TYR A 274 4.64 -1.57 8.57
N ARG A 275 4.87 -2.82 8.19
CA ARG A 275 5.35 -3.86 9.08
C ARG A 275 6.77 -3.58 9.56
N GLU A 276 7.69 -3.22 8.68
CA GLU A 276 9.08 -2.90 9.04
C GLU A 276 9.17 -1.71 9.99
N ALA A 277 8.50 -0.60 9.65
CA ALA A 277 8.42 0.58 10.52
C ALA A 277 7.86 0.24 11.90
N ARG A 278 6.82 -0.59 11.95
CA ARG A 278 6.24 -1.05 13.21
C ARG A 278 7.19 -1.93 14.00
N LEU A 279 7.82 -2.91 13.37
CA LEU A 279 8.78 -3.80 14.03
C LEU A 279 9.97 -3.01 14.58
N ALA A 280 10.42 -1.98 13.87
CA ALA A 280 11.44 -1.06 14.36
C ALA A 280 10.95 -0.26 15.58
N ILE A 281 9.74 0.31 15.54
CA ILE A 281 9.15 1.02 16.69
C ILE A 281 9.01 0.09 17.91
N VAL A 282 8.50 -1.12 17.71
CA VAL A 282 8.28 -2.12 18.76
C VAL A 282 9.62 -2.58 19.33
N GLY A 283 10.58 -2.90 18.46
CA GLY A 283 11.94 -3.28 18.85
C GLY A 283 12.63 -2.18 19.65
N ALA A 284 12.51 -0.93 19.20
CA ALA A 284 13.06 0.22 19.89
C ALA A 284 12.42 0.45 21.27
N CYS A 285 11.11 0.18 21.41
CA CYS A 285 10.39 0.29 22.68
C CYS A 285 10.59 -0.90 23.63
N ALA A 286 11.20 -2.00 23.19
CA ALA A 286 11.46 -3.16 24.04
C ALA A 286 12.59 -2.88 25.06
N PRO A 287 12.67 -3.63 26.17
CA PRO A 287 13.81 -3.51 27.10
C PRO A 287 15.16 -3.69 26.38
N GLY A 288 16.03 -2.68 26.46
CA GLY A 288 17.32 -2.66 25.76
C GLY A 288 17.25 -2.20 24.29
N GLY A 289 16.07 -1.87 23.77
CA GLY A 289 15.85 -1.46 22.37
C GLY A 289 16.34 -0.06 21.99
N GLY A 290 16.83 0.73 22.94
CA GLY A 290 17.33 2.09 22.70
C GLY A 290 16.27 3.19 22.76
N GLY A 291 14.97 2.86 22.90
CA GLY A 291 13.91 3.82 23.18
C GLY A 291 13.62 4.79 22.04
N GLU A 292 13.27 6.04 22.38
CA GLU A 292 12.98 7.09 21.40
C GLU A 292 14.14 7.37 20.43
N PRO A 293 15.42 7.43 20.87
CA PRO A 293 16.56 7.58 19.95
C PRO A 293 16.59 6.54 18.83
N ALA A 294 16.33 5.26 19.13
CA ALA A 294 16.33 4.21 18.11
C ALA A 294 15.16 4.36 17.12
N ILE A 295 14.01 4.90 17.55
CA ILE A 295 12.90 5.24 16.67
C ILE A 295 13.28 6.40 15.75
N GLU A 296 13.92 7.43 16.30
CA GLU A 296 14.41 8.56 15.52
C GLU A 296 15.44 8.13 14.48
N ASP A 297 16.40 7.29 14.85
CA ASP A 297 17.43 6.77 13.95
C ASP A 297 16.82 5.92 12.83
N PHE A 298 15.83 5.09 13.15
CA PHE A 298 15.09 4.35 12.14
C PHE A 298 14.30 5.28 11.20
N TYR A 299 13.60 6.27 11.74
CA TYR A 299 12.90 7.27 10.95
C TYR A 299 13.85 8.05 10.04
N ARG A 300 15.01 8.49 10.55
CA ARG A 300 16.03 9.19 9.76
C ARG A 300 16.52 8.31 8.61
N SER A 301 16.96 7.10 8.90
CA SER A 301 17.46 6.17 7.87
C SER A 301 16.40 5.78 6.83
N SER A 302 15.15 5.57 7.26
CA SER A 302 14.09 5.06 6.40
C SER A 302 13.32 6.14 5.62
N VAL A 303 13.12 7.31 6.20
CA VAL A 303 12.31 8.40 5.61
C VAL A 303 13.18 9.49 4.99
N LEU A 304 14.28 9.85 5.65
CA LEU A 304 15.19 10.88 5.13
C LEU A 304 16.22 10.30 4.15
N GLY A 305 16.47 8.99 4.26
CA GLY A 305 17.61 8.34 3.62
C GLY A 305 18.92 8.72 4.30
N THR A 306 20.02 8.07 3.92
CA THR A 306 21.38 8.53 4.26
C THR A 306 21.72 9.78 3.44
N CYS A 307 20.94 10.84 3.62
CA CYS A 307 21.44 12.17 3.31
C CYS A 307 22.50 12.46 4.37
N GLU A 308 23.75 12.06 4.10
CA GLU A 308 24.87 12.92 4.50
C GLU A 308 24.47 14.35 4.12
N GLU A 309 24.78 15.35 4.93
CA GLU A 309 24.47 16.76 4.63
C GLU A 309 25.04 17.11 3.25
N THR A 310 24.28 16.82 2.20
CA THR A 310 24.53 17.31 0.86
C THR A 310 24.17 18.76 1.01
N SER A 311 25.18 19.55 1.37
CA SER A 311 25.19 20.94 0.97
C SER A 311 24.82 20.89 -0.50
N PHE A 312 23.64 21.41 -0.82
CA PHE A 312 23.45 22.07 -2.09
C PHE A 312 24.43 23.24 -2.03
N GLU A 313 25.72 22.96 -2.22
CA GLU A 313 26.65 23.98 -2.64
C GLU A 313 26.00 24.46 -3.93
N GLU A 314 25.51 25.72 -3.91
CA GLU A 314 25.17 26.44 -5.12
C GLU A 314 26.48 26.44 -5.92
N THR A 315 26.73 25.38 -6.68
CA THR A 315 27.69 25.43 -7.77
C THR A 315 27.21 26.58 -8.63
N ASN A 316 28.12 27.49 -9.02
CA ASN A 316 27.77 28.73 -9.72
C ASN A 316 26.60 28.51 -10.69
N ASP A 317 25.61 29.40 -10.72
CA ASP A 317 24.29 29.29 -11.41
C ASP A 317 24.30 28.66 -12.83
N ASP A 318 25.46 28.61 -13.48
CA ASP A 318 25.71 27.94 -14.74
C ASP A 318 25.90 26.40 -14.65
N ASP A 319 26.20 25.79 -13.49
CA ASP A 319 26.51 24.35 -13.34
C ASP A 319 25.39 23.47 -12.77
N ASP A 320 24.32 24.07 -12.24
CA ASP A 320 23.23 23.37 -11.53
C ASP A 320 22.24 22.61 -12.43
N ASP A 321 22.39 22.63 -13.75
CA ASP A 321 21.54 21.91 -14.72
C ASP A 321 22.24 20.68 -15.30
N ASN A 322 22.95 19.88 -14.50
CA ASN A 322 23.59 18.68 -15.04
C ASN A 322 22.57 17.59 -15.41
N LEU A 323 21.37 17.58 -14.83
CA LEU A 323 20.32 16.60 -15.13
C LEU A 323 18.96 17.29 -15.32
N VAL A 324 18.27 16.93 -16.39
CA VAL A 324 16.90 17.38 -16.67
C VAL A 324 16.00 16.21 -17.03
N ALA A 325 14.76 16.20 -16.55
CA ALA A 325 13.74 15.26 -16.98
C ALA A 325 12.95 15.88 -18.12
N LEU A 326 12.89 15.19 -19.25
CA LEU A 326 11.94 15.48 -20.31
C LEU A 326 10.79 14.48 -20.22
N PHE A 327 9.56 15.00 -20.21
CA PHE A 327 8.36 14.22 -20.40
C PHE A 327 7.73 14.60 -21.75
N LEU A 328 7.51 13.61 -22.61
CA LEU A 328 6.69 13.70 -23.82
C LEU A 328 5.40 12.89 -23.59
N PRO A 329 4.22 13.44 -23.93
CA PRO A 329 2.94 12.81 -23.64
C PRO A 329 2.69 11.56 -24.51
N ARG A 330 1.73 10.73 -24.12
CA ARG A 330 1.47 9.41 -24.72
C ARG A 330 0.99 9.50 -26.17
N GLU A 331 0.27 10.58 -26.49
CA GLU A 331 -0.23 10.90 -27.82
C GLU A 331 0.94 11.07 -28.81
N ALA A 332 2.15 11.30 -28.31
CA ALA A 332 3.40 11.26 -29.08
C ALA A 332 3.93 9.81 -29.29
N ALA A 333 3.07 8.83 -29.52
CA ALA A 333 3.38 7.40 -29.50
C ALA A 333 4.63 6.93 -30.29
N PRO A 334 5.09 7.54 -31.41
CA PRO A 334 6.37 7.16 -32.01
C PRO A 334 7.60 7.75 -31.30
N GLN A 335 7.44 8.80 -30.49
CA GLN A 335 8.52 9.55 -29.84
C GLN A 335 8.54 9.43 -28.31
N GLU A 336 7.51 8.85 -27.68
CA GLU A 336 7.39 8.69 -26.21
C GLU A 336 8.64 8.04 -25.59
N TRP A 337 9.33 7.15 -26.31
CA TRP A 337 10.56 6.50 -25.84
C TRP A 337 11.71 7.47 -25.53
N ARG A 338 11.62 8.71 -26.00
CA ARG A 338 12.56 9.80 -25.73
C ARG A 338 12.27 10.53 -24.41
N SER A 339 11.16 10.26 -23.74
CA SER A 339 10.94 10.69 -22.36
C SER A 339 11.98 10.07 -21.43
N GLY A 340 12.50 10.84 -20.48
CA GLY A 340 13.45 10.35 -19.49
C GLY A 340 14.41 11.41 -18.98
N VAL A 341 15.50 10.96 -18.37
CA VAL A 341 16.51 11.81 -17.74
C VAL A 341 17.62 12.09 -18.72
N TYR A 342 17.90 13.35 -18.99
CA TYR A 342 18.96 13.82 -19.84
C TYR A 342 20.09 14.41 -19.01
N GLU A 343 21.32 13.95 -19.24
CA GLU A 343 22.54 14.46 -18.62
C GLU A 343 23.21 15.48 -19.52
N ARG A 344 23.62 16.61 -18.96
CA ARG A 344 24.33 17.67 -19.67
C ARG A 344 25.70 17.16 -20.12
N ARG A 345 25.95 17.23 -21.43
CA ARG A 345 27.27 16.94 -22.01
C ARG A 345 28.11 18.18 -22.19
N ARG A 346 27.47 19.30 -22.53
CA ARG A 346 28.05 20.64 -22.61
C ARG A 346 26.91 21.67 -22.59
N ARG A 347 27.26 22.96 -22.54
CA ARG A 347 26.26 24.04 -22.57
C ARG A 347 25.28 23.88 -23.74
N GLY A 348 23.99 23.82 -23.42
CA GLY A 348 22.91 23.68 -24.41
C GLY A 348 22.79 22.30 -25.06
N LEU A 349 23.47 21.26 -24.56
CA LEU A 349 23.38 19.89 -25.08
C LEU A 349 23.32 18.87 -23.95
N TYR A 350 22.28 18.05 -23.99
CA TYR A 350 22.00 17.00 -23.03
C TYR A 350 21.76 15.67 -23.74
N GLU A 351 22.14 14.56 -23.13
CA GLU A 351 22.00 13.20 -23.66
C GLU A 351 21.15 12.34 -22.73
N LEU A 352 20.21 11.60 -23.30
CA LEU A 352 19.31 10.71 -22.57
C LEU A 352 20.10 9.58 -21.89
N GLN A 353 19.96 9.47 -20.57
CA GLN A 353 20.50 8.39 -19.74
C GLN A 353 19.66 7.12 -19.96
N GLN A 354 20.12 6.21 -20.82
CA GLN A 354 19.54 4.88 -20.98
C GLN A 354 20.61 3.79 -20.83
N LYS A 355 20.30 2.72 -20.08
CA LYS A 355 21.17 1.55 -19.90
C LYS A 355 20.95 0.43 -20.93
N ALA A 356 19.83 0.42 -21.65
CA ALA A 356 19.55 -0.62 -22.63
C ALA A 356 20.41 -0.43 -23.90
N SER A 357 21.28 -1.38 -24.22
CA SER A 357 22.24 -1.30 -25.34
C SER A 357 21.60 -1.17 -26.74
N SER A 358 20.29 -1.34 -26.86
CA SER A 358 19.58 -1.44 -28.14
C SER A 358 18.73 -0.22 -28.51
N THR A 359 18.61 0.81 -27.66
CA THR A 359 17.82 1.99 -27.99
C THR A 359 18.66 3.06 -28.71
N PRO A 360 18.13 3.73 -29.74
CA PRO A 360 18.84 4.82 -30.39
C PRO A 360 19.15 5.95 -29.40
N ARG A 361 20.29 6.62 -29.58
CA ARG A 361 20.63 7.79 -28.75
C ARG A 361 19.60 8.89 -28.97
N SER A 362 19.29 9.61 -27.90
CA SER A 362 18.49 10.83 -27.95
C SER A 362 19.20 11.94 -27.22
N TYR A 363 19.11 13.14 -27.79
CA TYR A 363 19.66 14.37 -27.26
C TYR A 363 18.56 15.40 -27.10
N LEU A 364 18.70 16.25 -26.10
CA LEU A 364 17.96 17.49 -25.92
C LEU A 364 18.95 18.62 -26.10
N TYR A 365 18.74 19.49 -27.09
CA TYR A 365 19.72 20.51 -27.43
C TYR A 365 19.10 21.82 -27.89
N ASN A 366 19.79 22.91 -27.60
CA ASN A 366 19.41 24.26 -27.99
C ASN A 366 20.01 24.63 -29.35
N VAL A 367 19.24 25.34 -30.17
CA VAL A 367 19.69 25.98 -31.41
C VAL A 367 19.47 27.48 -31.24
N PRO A 368 20.45 28.20 -30.66
CA PRO A 368 20.30 29.60 -30.26
C PRO A 368 19.89 30.51 -31.42
N GLU A 369 20.44 30.26 -32.61
CA GLU A 369 20.23 31.08 -33.81
C GLU A 369 18.77 31.07 -34.28
N LYS A 370 17.99 30.07 -33.83
CA LYS A 370 16.57 29.91 -34.15
C LYS A 370 15.65 29.99 -32.94
N ALA A 371 16.18 30.37 -31.77
CA ALA A 371 15.46 30.40 -30.49
C ALA A 371 14.61 29.14 -30.28
N MET A 372 15.23 27.95 -30.41
CA MET A 372 14.52 26.69 -30.24
C MET A 372 15.30 25.66 -29.44
N TRP A 373 14.55 24.77 -28.80
CA TRP A 373 15.05 23.51 -28.26
C TRP A 373 14.49 22.34 -29.03
N LEU A 374 15.32 21.31 -29.21
CA LEU A 374 15.00 20.12 -29.98
C LEU A 374 15.32 18.85 -29.19
N VAL A 375 14.51 17.84 -29.41
CA VAL A 375 14.75 16.47 -28.97
C VAL A 375 14.96 15.62 -30.21
N GLY A 376 16.12 14.99 -30.36
CA GLY A 376 16.46 14.24 -31.58
C GLY A 376 17.72 13.39 -31.46
N SER A 377 18.07 12.66 -32.51
CA SER A 377 19.27 11.81 -32.54
C SER A 377 20.55 12.55 -32.92
N THR A 378 20.44 13.76 -33.47
CA THR A 378 21.57 14.47 -34.09
C THR A 378 21.65 15.91 -33.55
N PRO A 379 22.52 16.17 -32.55
CA PRO A 379 22.73 17.51 -32.03
C PRO A 379 23.05 18.54 -33.12
N GLY A 380 22.39 19.70 -33.08
CA GLY A 380 22.56 20.77 -34.06
C GLY A 380 21.71 20.62 -35.33
N ALA A 381 21.01 19.49 -35.53
CA ALA A 381 20.00 19.41 -36.58
C ALA A 381 18.86 20.38 -36.28
N THR A 382 18.21 20.92 -37.32
CA THR A 382 17.08 21.85 -37.16
C THR A 382 15.72 21.16 -37.30
N THR A 383 15.75 19.83 -37.29
CA THR A 383 14.61 18.92 -37.27
C THR A 383 14.84 17.89 -36.17
N GLY A 384 13.78 17.50 -35.49
CA GLY A 384 13.85 16.53 -34.39
C GLY A 384 12.56 15.75 -34.25
N ALA A 385 12.50 14.94 -33.19
CA ALA A 385 11.30 14.27 -32.74
C ALA A 385 10.35 15.22 -32.00
N ALA A 386 10.89 16.15 -31.21
CA ALA A 386 10.14 17.21 -30.56
C ALA A 386 10.87 18.54 -30.73
N VAL A 387 10.13 19.64 -30.84
CA VAL A 387 10.64 21.00 -30.94
C VAL A 387 9.85 21.93 -30.05
N VAL A 388 10.50 22.93 -29.48
CA VAL A 388 9.85 24.07 -28.84
C VAL A 388 10.59 25.33 -29.23
N TYR A 389 9.84 26.38 -29.58
CA TYR A 389 10.40 27.69 -29.91
C TYR A 389 10.36 28.55 -28.66
N ASP A 390 11.52 28.73 -28.03
CA ASP A 390 11.68 29.37 -26.72
C ASP A 390 13.11 29.94 -26.63
N ASP A 391 13.24 31.16 -26.10
CA ASP A 391 14.52 31.84 -25.92
C ASP A 391 15.23 31.44 -24.61
N ALA A 392 14.67 30.49 -23.86
CA ALA A 392 15.27 29.92 -22.68
C ALA A 392 16.68 29.40 -22.96
N ARG A 393 17.65 29.88 -22.18
CA ARG A 393 19.04 29.41 -22.24
C ARG A 393 19.24 28.06 -21.58
N ARG A 394 18.28 27.61 -20.78
CA ARG A 394 18.33 26.36 -20.00
C ARG A 394 17.03 25.59 -20.22
N PRO A 395 17.07 24.25 -20.30
CA PRO A 395 15.86 23.47 -20.58
C PRO A 395 14.76 23.64 -19.54
N ALA A 396 15.13 23.74 -18.25
CA ALA A 396 14.17 23.92 -17.16
C ALA A 396 13.44 25.28 -17.16
N ASP A 397 13.92 26.22 -17.97
CA ASP A 397 13.33 27.54 -18.13
C ASP A 397 12.35 27.62 -19.30
N ILE A 398 12.25 26.58 -20.14
CA ILE A 398 11.31 26.50 -21.27
C ILE A 398 9.87 26.64 -20.75
N ARG A 399 9.10 27.55 -21.36
CA ARG A 399 7.69 27.82 -21.06
C ARG A 399 6.78 27.63 -22.26
N SER A 400 7.32 27.77 -23.48
CA SER A 400 6.56 27.57 -24.70
C SER A 400 6.05 26.13 -24.84
N THR A 401 4.96 25.98 -25.58
CA THR A 401 4.37 24.68 -25.90
C THR A 401 5.28 23.90 -26.85
N TRP A 402 5.58 22.66 -26.50
CA TRP A 402 6.29 21.75 -27.40
C TRP A 402 5.38 21.32 -28.55
N SER A 403 5.99 21.02 -29.68
CA SER A 403 5.39 20.29 -30.78
C SER A 403 6.15 18.97 -30.95
N VAL A 404 5.43 17.88 -31.19
CA VAL A 404 6.00 16.56 -31.40
C VAL A 404 5.62 16.06 -32.79
N TYR A 405 6.55 15.37 -33.45
CA TYR A 405 6.30 14.77 -34.75
C TYR A 405 5.70 13.38 -34.59
N ASP A 406 4.43 13.22 -34.98
CA ASP A 406 3.66 11.96 -34.84
C ASP A 406 3.93 10.95 -35.97
N GLY A 407 4.84 11.27 -36.89
CA GLY A 407 5.13 10.48 -38.08
C GLY A 407 4.58 11.09 -39.37
N ALA A 408 3.55 11.93 -39.28
CA ALA A 408 2.91 12.60 -40.41
C ALA A 408 2.96 14.14 -40.30
N ALA A 409 2.75 14.68 -39.11
CA ALA A 409 2.69 16.11 -38.86
C ALA A 409 3.30 16.50 -37.51
N TRP A 410 3.56 17.80 -37.35
CA TRP A 410 3.89 18.38 -36.06
C TRP A 410 2.60 18.69 -35.32
N THR A 411 2.40 18.03 -34.18
CA THR A 411 1.23 18.22 -33.31
C THR A 411 1.66 18.94 -32.04
N PRO A 412 0.92 19.98 -31.59
CA PRO A 412 1.14 20.57 -30.27
C PRO A 412 1.05 19.50 -29.17
N ALA A 413 1.99 19.55 -28.24
CA ALA A 413 2.09 18.65 -27.09
C ALA A 413 2.13 19.52 -25.82
N PRO A 414 0.99 20.09 -25.37
CA PRO A 414 0.93 21.02 -24.23
C PRO A 414 1.35 20.37 -22.90
N ASP A 415 1.29 19.05 -22.83
CA ASP A 415 1.68 18.27 -21.65
C ASP A 415 3.15 17.88 -21.64
N ALA A 416 3.90 18.14 -22.73
CA ALA A 416 5.33 17.94 -22.72
C ALA A 416 6.02 19.02 -21.88
N ALA A 417 6.94 18.62 -21.02
CA ALA A 417 7.63 19.51 -20.11
C ALA A 417 9.07 19.07 -19.86
N VAL A 418 9.92 20.04 -19.56
CA VAL A 418 11.28 19.79 -19.06
C VAL A 418 11.40 20.33 -17.64
N GLY A 419 11.70 19.44 -16.70
CA GLY A 419 11.94 19.76 -15.30
C GLY A 419 13.42 19.61 -14.95
N ARG A 420 13.92 20.45 -14.05
CA ARG A 420 15.23 20.25 -13.44
C ARG A 420 15.17 19.04 -12.50
N LEU A 421 16.16 18.15 -12.59
CA LEU A 421 16.33 17.06 -11.65
C LEU A 421 17.56 17.26 -10.80
N TYR A 422 17.48 16.73 -9.59
CA TYR A 422 18.58 16.73 -8.65
C TYR A 422 18.91 15.28 -8.29
N LEU A 423 20.21 15.00 -8.21
CA LEU A 423 20.75 13.70 -7.86
C LEU A 423 21.35 13.79 -6.45
N GLN A 424 20.86 12.97 -5.53
CA GLN A 424 21.51 12.79 -4.23
C GLN A 424 22.81 11.97 -4.37
N ALA A 425 23.70 12.03 -3.37
CA ALA A 425 24.94 11.25 -3.34
C ALA A 425 24.70 9.73 -3.46
N ASN A 426 23.55 9.24 -3.02
CA ASN A 426 23.12 7.84 -3.13
C ASN A 426 22.52 7.48 -4.52
N GLY A 427 22.50 8.40 -5.48
CA GLY A 427 21.95 8.19 -6.82
C GLY A 427 20.44 8.43 -6.97
N CYS A 428 19.75 8.87 -5.90
CA CYS A 428 18.30 9.11 -5.96
C CYS A 428 17.98 10.41 -6.71
N LEU A 429 17.03 10.34 -7.65
CA LEU A 429 16.54 11.47 -8.44
C LEU A 429 15.26 12.07 -7.84
N PHE A 430 15.21 13.39 -7.75
CA PHE A 430 14.02 14.11 -7.31
C PHE A 430 13.75 15.36 -8.17
N ALA A 431 12.47 15.72 -8.27
CA ALA A 431 12.02 16.97 -8.85
C ALA A 431 11.87 18.03 -7.75
N LEU A 432 12.17 19.29 -8.06
CA LEU A 432 11.82 20.40 -7.18
C LEU A 432 10.48 21.03 -7.56
N VAL A 433 9.57 21.09 -6.60
CA VAL A 433 8.27 21.74 -6.73
C VAL A 433 8.12 22.77 -5.62
N ASP A 434 8.07 24.05 -6.00
CA ASP A 434 7.83 25.17 -5.08
C ASP A 434 6.32 25.43 -4.95
N SER A 435 5.70 24.77 -3.97
CA SER A 435 4.27 24.93 -3.69
C SER A 435 3.93 26.36 -3.24
N ALA A 436 4.87 27.08 -2.61
CA ALA A 436 4.63 28.44 -2.13
C ALA A 436 4.47 29.46 -3.27
N GLU A 437 4.86 29.11 -4.50
CA GLU A 437 4.63 29.95 -5.69
C GLU A 437 3.14 30.23 -5.92
N VAL A 438 2.26 29.29 -5.57
CA VAL A 438 0.80 29.44 -5.71
C VAL A 438 0.27 30.59 -4.83
N LEU A 439 0.81 30.73 -3.61
CA LEU A 439 0.36 31.74 -2.65
C LEU A 439 0.99 33.12 -2.85
N HIS A 440 2.27 33.17 -3.24
CA HIS A 440 3.06 34.40 -3.17
C HIS A 440 3.48 34.98 -4.52
N GLY A 441 3.24 34.25 -5.63
CA GLY A 441 3.83 34.57 -6.91
C GLY A 441 5.37 34.60 -6.88
N LYS A 442 6.02 35.21 -7.88
CA LYS A 442 7.48 35.13 -8.10
C LYS A 442 8.36 35.87 -7.05
N ARG A 443 7.79 36.54 -6.04
CA ARG A 443 8.53 37.49 -5.18
C ARG A 443 9.48 36.86 -4.13
N ARG A 444 9.50 35.53 -3.94
CA ARG A 444 10.12 34.91 -2.74
C ARG A 444 11.52 34.30 -2.90
N ARG A 445 12.03 34.06 -4.12
CA ARG A 445 13.36 33.40 -4.31
C ARG A 445 14.52 34.11 -3.60
N SER A 446 14.45 35.43 -3.41
CA SER A 446 15.47 36.22 -2.69
C SER A 446 15.38 36.14 -1.16
N ALA A 447 14.22 35.80 -0.58
CA ALA A 447 13.99 35.75 0.85
C ALA A 447 14.43 34.41 1.47
N LEU A 448 14.28 33.29 0.73
CA LEU A 448 14.72 31.96 1.16
C LEU A 448 16.24 31.93 1.43
N LYS A 449 17.03 32.68 0.63
CA LYS A 449 18.49 32.83 0.81
C LYS A 449 18.87 33.48 2.15
N LYS A 450 18.05 34.37 2.71
CA LYS A 450 18.34 35.05 3.99
C LYS A 450 17.94 34.22 5.23
N LYS A 451 16.90 33.39 5.15
CA LYS A 451 16.38 32.61 6.30
C LYS A 451 17.29 31.43 6.67
N LYS A 452 17.88 30.73 5.67
CA LYS A 452 18.81 29.60 5.88
C LYS A 452 20.09 29.98 6.63
N LYS A 453 20.59 31.22 6.48
CA LYS A 453 21.77 31.71 7.20
C LYS A 453 21.54 31.82 8.71
N LYS A 454 20.31 32.15 9.14
CA LYS A 454 19.96 32.39 10.55
C LYS A 454 19.68 31.11 11.34
N GLN A 455 19.18 30.05 10.68
CA GLN A 455 18.91 28.75 11.33
C GLN A 455 20.20 27.99 11.71
N ARG A 456 21.31 28.20 10.98
CA ARG A 456 22.61 27.60 11.31
C ARG A 456 23.19 28.06 12.65
N ASP A 457 22.86 29.28 13.10
CA ASP A 457 23.42 29.84 14.34
C ASP A 457 22.66 29.37 15.61
N VAL A 458 21.43 28.88 15.47
CA VAL A 458 20.56 28.51 16.60
C VAL A 458 20.71 27.03 17.00
N ALA A 459 21.14 26.16 16.08
CA ALA A 459 21.28 24.72 16.32
C ALA A 459 22.44 24.32 17.28
N ARG A 460 23.16 25.28 17.88
CA ARG A 460 24.28 25.02 18.81
C ARG A 460 23.92 24.95 20.29
N LEU A 461 22.65 25.08 20.68
CA LEU A 461 22.27 25.12 22.10
C LEU A 461 20.95 24.38 22.34
N ARG A 462 21.01 23.16 22.92
CA ARG A 462 20.20 22.66 24.08
C ARG A 462 19.94 21.15 24.04
N ASP A 463 20.12 20.52 25.22
CA ASP A 463 19.62 19.19 25.57
C ASP A 463 18.18 19.28 26.16
N PRO A 464 17.31 18.27 25.95
CA PRO A 464 15.99 18.20 26.59
C PRO A 464 15.96 17.23 27.80
N PRO A 465 15.03 17.42 28.77
CA PRO A 465 14.88 16.57 29.96
C PRO A 465 13.91 15.38 29.72
N PRO A 466 13.95 14.32 30.57
CA PRO A 466 13.14 13.12 30.38
C PRO A 466 11.83 13.08 31.20
N ASP A 467 10.97 12.16 30.73
CA ASP A 467 9.88 11.42 31.39
C ASP A 467 8.47 12.02 31.62
N SER A 468 7.49 11.33 31.02
CA SER A 468 6.28 10.87 31.72
C SER A 468 5.78 9.55 31.09
N GLY A 469 5.67 8.52 31.93
CA GLY A 469 5.42 7.14 31.53
C GLY A 469 3.95 6.73 31.40
N ILE A 470 3.78 5.41 31.24
CA ILE A 470 2.57 4.57 31.15
C ILE A 470 2.15 4.23 29.71
N ARG A 471 2.46 3.00 29.27
CA ARG A 471 1.84 2.31 28.12
C ARG A 471 1.26 0.98 28.58
N GLY A 472 -0.06 0.83 28.49
CA GLY A 472 -0.73 -0.47 28.61
C GLY A 472 -0.68 -1.22 27.28
N GLY A 473 -0.36 -2.52 27.30
CA GLY A 473 -0.49 -3.40 26.14
C GLY A 473 -1.95 -3.63 25.72
N PRO A 474 -2.18 -4.25 24.55
CA PRO A 474 -3.54 -4.54 24.08
C PRO A 474 -4.26 -5.55 24.98
N ASP A 475 -5.49 -5.23 25.38
CA ASP A 475 -6.37 -6.12 26.14
C ASP A 475 -6.90 -7.24 25.23
N HIS A 476 -6.23 -8.40 25.27
CA HIS A 476 -6.59 -9.57 24.47
C HIS A 476 -7.98 -10.14 24.81
N ALA A 477 -8.47 -9.96 26.05
CA ALA A 477 -9.80 -10.41 26.44
C ALA A 477 -10.88 -9.55 25.78
N LYS A 478 -10.64 -8.23 25.67
CA LYS A 478 -11.52 -7.31 24.94
C LYS A 478 -11.57 -7.64 23.45
N LEU A 479 -10.44 -7.93 22.82
CA LEU A 479 -10.38 -8.34 21.41
C LEU A 479 -11.14 -9.65 21.15
N ALA A 480 -10.99 -10.65 22.04
CA ALA A 480 -11.73 -11.90 21.94
C ALA A 480 -13.24 -11.69 22.08
N ALA A 481 -13.67 -10.83 23.00
CA ALA A 481 -15.07 -10.48 23.18
C ALA A 481 -15.67 -9.78 21.94
N VAL A 482 -14.90 -8.89 21.28
CA VAL A 482 -15.34 -8.22 20.04
C VAL A 482 -15.59 -9.25 18.92
N VAL A 483 -14.71 -10.23 18.75
CA VAL A 483 -14.90 -11.25 17.70
C VAL A 483 -16.08 -12.16 17.98
N LEU A 484 -16.25 -12.61 19.23
CA LEU A 484 -17.44 -13.39 19.61
C LEU A 484 -18.73 -12.61 19.36
N GLY A 485 -18.76 -11.34 19.79
CA GLY A 485 -19.90 -10.45 19.53
C GLY A 485 -20.15 -10.21 18.03
N ALA A 486 -19.11 -10.08 17.21
CA ALA A 486 -19.24 -9.90 15.76
C ALA A 486 -19.79 -11.17 15.07
N ILE A 487 -19.36 -12.37 15.50
CA ILE A 487 -19.89 -13.64 15.01
C ILE A 487 -21.37 -13.77 15.37
N GLU A 488 -21.80 -13.30 16.54
CA GLU A 488 -23.20 -13.32 16.96
C GLU A 488 -24.06 -12.26 16.27
N ALA A 489 -23.56 -11.03 16.11
CA ALA A 489 -24.38 -9.90 15.67
C ALA A 489 -24.34 -9.62 14.16
N HIS A 490 -23.33 -10.10 13.42
CA HIS A 490 -23.08 -9.64 12.05
C HIS A 490 -22.90 -10.79 11.04
N GLY A 491 -23.90 -10.98 10.16
CA GLY A 491 -23.96 -12.07 9.18
C GLY A 491 -22.69 -12.27 8.33
N PRO A 492 -22.20 -11.24 7.62
CA PRO A 492 -20.98 -11.36 6.81
C PRO A 492 -19.72 -11.77 7.59
N TYR A 493 -19.59 -11.36 8.85
CA TYR A 493 -18.46 -11.72 9.70
C TYR A 493 -18.58 -13.15 10.20
N ARG A 494 -19.80 -13.57 10.56
CA ARG A 494 -20.13 -14.96 10.89
C ARG A 494 -19.80 -15.89 9.73
N GLU A 495 -20.23 -15.57 8.51
CA GLU A 495 -19.98 -16.37 7.31
C GLU A 495 -18.48 -16.55 7.06
N ARG A 496 -17.72 -15.45 7.09
CA ARG A 496 -16.27 -15.48 6.91
C ARG A 496 -15.54 -16.28 7.99
N PHE A 497 -15.96 -16.14 9.24
CA PHE A 497 -15.43 -16.93 10.35
C PHE A 497 -15.64 -18.42 10.10
N TRP A 498 -16.88 -18.85 9.81
CA TRP A 498 -17.20 -20.26 9.61
C TRP A 498 -16.62 -20.85 8.34
N GLU A 499 -16.45 -20.05 7.29
CA GLU A 499 -15.69 -20.45 6.10
C GLU A 499 -14.24 -20.78 6.47
N ALA A 500 -13.57 -19.89 7.21
CA ALA A 500 -12.20 -20.12 7.66
C ALA A 500 -12.09 -21.33 8.61
N VAL A 501 -13.07 -21.53 9.51
CA VAL A 501 -13.15 -22.73 10.37
C VAL A 501 -13.29 -23.99 9.53
N THR A 502 -14.16 -23.98 8.51
CA THR A 502 -14.37 -25.13 7.62
C THR A 502 -13.11 -25.47 6.82
N VAL A 503 -12.43 -24.45 6.28
CA VAL A 503 -11.15 -24.62 5.58
C VAL A 503 -10.08 -25.16 6.51
N ALA A 504 -9.98 -24.67 7.75
CA ALA A 504 -9.04 -25.18 8.73
C ALA A 504 -9.36 -26.62 9.15
N ALA A 505 -10.64 -26.95 9.34
CA ALA A 505 -11.09 -28.31 9.63
C ALA A 505 -10.71 -29.31 8.53
N GLY A 506 -10.78 -28.92 7.25
CA GLY A 506 -10.34 -29.76 6.14
C GLY A 506 -8.84 -30.08 6.11
N ARG A 507 -8.02 -29.31 6.84
CA ARG A 507 -6.57 -29.52 6.95
C ARG A 507 -6.19 -30.45 8.10
N GLU A 508 -7.12 -30.76 8.98
CA GLU A 508 -6.92 -31.70 10.08
C GLU A 508 -6.96 -33.15 9.55
N PRO A 509 -6.22 -34.07 10.17
CA PRO A 509 -6.27 -35.47 9.80
C PRO A 509 -7.68 -36.05 10.03
N PRO A 510 -8.14 -36.99 9.19
CA PRO A 510 -9.45 -37.60 9.35
C PRO A 510 -9.46 -38.49 10.61
N GLY A 511 -10.53 -38.39 11.41
CA GLY A 511 -10.66 -39.08 12.70
C GLY A 511 -11.73 -38.46 13.59
N ASP A 512 -11.89 -39.01 14.80
CA ASP A 512 -12.68 -38.37 15.85
C ASP A 512 -12.16 -36.95 16.07
N VAL A 513 -13.07 -35.97 16.10
CA VAL A 513 -12.72 -34.56 16.30
C VAL A 513 -12.18 -34.39 17.71
N ALA A 514 -10.87 -34.49 17.87
CA ALA A 514 -10.21 -34.19 19.13
C ALA A 514 -10.45 -32.71 19.48
N ASP A 515 -10.64 -32.40 20.76
CA ASP A 515 -10.84 -31.01 21.24
C ASP A 515 -9.72 -30.07 20.79
N ALA A 516 -8.51 -30.60 20.60
CA ALA A 516 -7.38 -29.85 20.04
C ALA A 516 -7.60 -29.43 18.57
N ALA A 517 -8.17 -30.30 17.73
CA ALA A 517 -8.49 -29.98 16.33
C ALA A 517 -9.63 -28.96 16.24
N LEU A 518 -10.64 -29.11 17.11
CA LEU A 518 -11.73 -28.16 17.29
C LEU A 518 -11.19 -26.76 17.63
N SER A 519 -10.34 -26.69 18.66
CA SER A 519 -9.76 -25.44 19.14
C SER A 519 -8.88 -24.77 18.06
N ARG A 520 -8.08 -25.54 17.33
CA ARG A 520 -7.27 -25.01 16.21
C ARG A 520 -8.12 -24.44 15.07
N ALA A 521 -9.19 -25.14 14.68
CA ALA A 521 -10.08 -24.68 13.63
C ALA A 521 -10.79 -23.37 14.02
N LEU A 522 -11.26 -23.28 15.27
CA LEU A 522 -11.85 -22.06 15.82
C LEU A 522 -10.85 -20.90 15.91
N ALA A 523 -9.62 -21.17 16.36
CA ALA A 523 -8.57 -20.16 16.41
C ALA A 523 -8.20 -19.66 15.00
N ALA A 524 -8.23 -20.52 13.99
CA ALA A 524 -8.03 -20.12 12.59
C ALA A 524 -9.18 -19.23 12.10
N GLY A 525 -10.43 -19.56 12.46
CA GLY A 525 -11.58 -18.69 12.26
C GLY A 525 -11.36 -17.31 12.86
N ALA A 526 -10.97 -17.23 14.13
CA ALA A 526 -10.73 -15.96 14.83
C ALA A 526 -9.60 -15.14 14.19
N ARG A 527 -8.50 -15.79 13.80
CA ARG A 527 -7.41 -15.13 13.06
C ARG A 527 -7.84 -14.60 11.70
N ALA A 528 -8.73 -15.28 10.99
CA ALA A 528 -9.29 -14.76 9.73
C ALA A 528 -10.06 -13.44 9.93
N MET A 529 -10.52 -13.19 11.16
CA MET A 529 -11.15 -11.96 11.63
C MET A 529 -10.17 -10.90 12.15
N GLY A 530 -8.85 -11.16 12.10
CA GLY A 530 -7.80 -10.21 12.46
C GLY A 530 -7.36 -10.25 13.93
N THR A 531 -7.69 -11.30 14.69
CA THR A 531 -7.22 -11.41 16.10
C THR A 531 -5.76 -11.83 16.20
N THR A 532 -5.07 -11.36 17.24
CA THR A 532 -3.75 -11.89 17.64
C THR A 532 -3.87 -13.37 18.05
N ALA A 533 -2.75 -14.11 18.08
CA ALA A 533 -2.74 -15.52 18.49
C ALA A 533 -3.34 -15.73 19.89
N VAL A 534 -3.01 -14.85 20.84
CA VAL A 534 -3.54 -14.92 22.22
C VAL A 534 -5.06 -14.71 22.24
N ALA A 535 -5.57 -13.70 21.53
CA ALA A 535 -7.01 -13.47 21.43
C ALA A 535 -7.73 -14.59 20.67
N ALA A 536 -7.11 -15.17 19.64
CA ALA A 536 -7.65 -16.30 18.89
C ALA A 536 -7.83 -17.55 19.76
N SER A 537 -6.88 -17.83 20.66
CA SER A 537 -6.99 -18.92 21.63
C SER A 537 -8.15 -18.70 22.60
N LEU A 538 -8.35 -17.46 23.08
CA LEU A 538 -9.47 -17.11 23.95
C LEU A 538 -10.83 -17.24 23.23
N VAL A 539 -10.89 -16.86 21.93
CA VAL A 539 -12.08 -17.09 21.10
C VAL A 539 -12.33 -18.58 20.93
N ALA A 540 -11.29 -19.38 20.66
CA ALA A 540 -11.43 -20.82 20.49
C ALA A 540 -11.93 -21.53 21.75
N GLU A 541 -11.39 -21.16 22.92
CA GLU A 541 -11.84 -21.65 24.21
C GLU A 541 -13.34 -21.39 24.42
N ARG A 542 -13.79 -20.13 24.26
CA ARG A 542 -15.19 -19.75 24.46
C ARG A 542 -16.13 -20.32 23.38
N ALA A 543 -15.75 -20.20 22.11
CA ALA A 543 -16.55 -20.70 20.99
C ALA A 543 -16.66 -22.23 20.99
N SER A 544 -15.70 -22.95 21.57
CA SER A 544 -15.81 -24.41 21.69
C SER A 544 -16.97 -24.84 22.60
N ALA A 545 -17.23 -24.07 23.67
CA ALA A 545 -18.36 -24.30 24.57
C ALA A 545 -19.71 -23.94 23.89
N ASP A 546 -19.76 -22.78 23.23
CA ASP A 546 -21.03 -22.21 22.75
C ASP A 546 -21.42 -22.67 21.34
N HIS A 547 -20.44 -23.06 20.51
CA HIS A 547 -20.64 -23.38 19.09
C HIS A 547 -20.17 -24.78 18.68
N GLY A 548 -20.00 -25.70 19.63
CA GLY A 548 -19.52 -27.07 19.34
C GLY A 548 -20.31 -27.80 18.24
N ALA A 549 -21.62 -27.56 18.12
CA ALA A 549 -22.45 -28.12 17.04
C ALA A 549 -22.08 -27.58 15.65
N SER A 550 -21.89 -26.26 15.52
CA SER A 550 -21.51 -25.61 14.26
C SER A 550 -20.12 -26.04 13.79
N VAL A 551 -19.17 -26.19 14.72
CA VAL A 551 -17.84 -26.69 14.34
C VAL A 551 -17.89 -28.16 13.92
N ARG A 552 -18.63 -29.02 14.63
CA ARG A 552 -18.84 -30.42 14.19
C ARG A 552 -19.47 -30.47 12.79
N SER A 553 -20.41 -29.57 12.49
CA SER A 553 -20.97 -29.41 11.15
C SER A 553 -19.92 -28.99 10.11
N ALA A 554 -19.00 -28.10 10.46
CA ALA A 554 -17.90 -27.69 9.59
C ALA A 554 -16.94 -28.86 9.28
N PHE A 555 -16.58 -29.66 10.29
CA PHE A 555 -15.80 -30.89 10.11
C PHE A 555 -16.55 -31.92 9.24
N ALA A 556 -17.84 -32.12 9.47
CA ALA A 556 -18.65 -33.03 8.66
C ALA A 556 -18.66 -32.60 7.18
N LYS A 557 -18.83 -31.30 6.92
CA LYS A 557 -18.80 -30.73 5.56
C LYS A 557 -17.42 -30.90 4.91
N ALA A 558 -16.34 -30.63 5.65
CA ALA A 558 -14.98 -30.82 5.16
C ALA A 558 -14.70 -32.31 4.82
N ASN A 559 -15.16 -33.23 5.66
CA ASN A 559 -15.06 -34.67 5.42
C ASN A 559 -15.89 -35.12 4.20
N GLU A 560 -17.07 -34.54 3.98
CA GLU A 560 -17.89 -34.82 2.79
C GLU A 560 -17.19 -34.38 1.50
N VAL A 561 -16.62 -33.16 1.48
CA VAL A 561 -15.84 -32.66 0.34
C VAL A 561 -14.65 -33.58 0.08
N ARG A 562 -13.94 -33.97 1.13
CA ARG A 562 -12.81 -34.90 1.04
C ARG A 562 -13.22 -36.26 0.48
N ALA A 563 -14.31 -36.85 0.95
CA ALA A 563 -14.82 -38.13 0.47
C ALA A 563 -15.14 -38.08 -1.04
N LYS A 564 -15.79 -37.01 -1.51
CA LYS A 564 -16.06 -36.79 -2.93
C LYS A 564 -14.78 -36.68 -3.76
N LEU A 565 -13.74 -36.03 -3.23
CA LEU A 565 -12.44 -35.96 -3.90
C LEU A 565 -11.73 -37.32 -3.94
N LEU A 566 -11.79 -38.10 -2.86
CA LEU A 566 -11.25 -39.47 -2.83
C LEU A 566 -11.93 -40.37 -3.85
N GLU A 567 -13.25 -40.30 -3.96
CA GLU A 567 -14.02 -41.04 -4.96
C GLU A 567 -13.67 -40.61 -6.38
N LYS A 568 -13.66 -39.29 -6.65
CA LYS A 568 -13.31 -38.72 -7.96
C LYS A 568 -11.91 -39.13 -8.42
N HIS A 569 -10.97 -39.24 -7.48
CA HIS A 569 -9.58 -39.57 -7.76
C HIS A 569 -9.24 -41.02 -7.38
N ALA A 570 -10.23 -41.91 -7.25
CA ALA A 570 -10.00 -43.26 -6.75
C ALA A 570 -9.01 -44.05 -7.59
N ALA A 571 -8.94 -43.85 -8.91
CA ALA A 571 -7.98 -44.56 -9.77
C ALA A 571 -6.51 -44.09 -9.62
N GLN A 572 -6.26 -43.02 -8.85
CA GLN A 572 -4.95 -42.41 -8.69
C GLN A 572 -4.29 -42.83 -7.37
N ASP A 573 -2.96 -42.79 -7.36
CA ASP A 573 -2.16 -42.92 -6.13
C ASP A 573 -2.27 -41.60 -5.36
N LEU A 574 -2.95 -41.64 -4.21
CA LEU A 574 -3.34 -40.48 -3.41
C LEU A 574 -2.62 -40.43 -2.07
N VAL A 575 -2.14 -39.25 -1.73
CA VAL A 575 -1.46 -38.97 -0.45
C VAL A 575 -2.11 -37.77 0.21
N SER A 576 -2.35 -37.85 1.52
CA SER A 576 -2.86 -36.75 2.33
C SER A 576 -1.69 -36.11 3.06
N LEU A 577 -1.45 -34.81 2.83
CA LEU A 577 -0.52 -33.99 3.61
C LEU A 577 -1.30 -33.27 4.72
N SER A 578 -1.01 -33.62 5.97
CA SER A 578 -1.57 -32.96 7.15
C SER A 578 -0.53 -32.05 7.79
N MET A 579 -0.94 -30.84 8.21
CA MET A 579 -0.07 -29.87 8.88
C MET A 579 -0.74 -29.38 10.18
N PRO A 580 -0.87 -30.24 11.21
CA PRO A 580 -1.53 -29.88 12.45
C PRO A 580 -0.77 -28.74 13.13
N GLY A 581 -1.50 -27.77 13.68
CA GLY A 581 -0.89 -26.71 14.50
C GLY A 581 -0.02 -25.70 13.75
N SER A 582 0.24 -25.89 12.45
CA SER A 582 0.90 -24.89 11.64
C SER A 582 -0.09 -23.76 11.35
N ASP A 583 0.29 -22.53 11.66
CA ASP A 583 -0.41 -21.29 11.32
C ASP A 583 0.43 -20.41 10.38
N GLY A 584 1.51 -20.97 9.85
CA GLY A 584 2.41 -20.30 8.92
C GLY A 584 1.80 -20.06 7.53
N VAL A 585 2.47 -19.22 6.76
CA VAL A 585 2.10 -18.84 5.38
C VAL A 585 2.04 -20.01 4.39
N GLN A 586 2.44 -21.21 4.79
CA GLN A 586 2.45 -22.43 3.95
C GLN A 586 1.32 -23.41 4.26
N THR A 587 0.46 -23.11 5.23
CA THR A 587 -0.62 -24.03 5.66
C THR A 587 -1.63 -24.34 4.57
N TRP A 588 -1.76 -23.48 3.57
CA TRP A 588 -2.58 -23.73 2.38
C TRP A 588 -2.08 -24.90 1.53
N ARG A 589 -0.84 -25.36 1.74
CA ARG A 589 -0.28 -26.52 1.03
C ARG A 589 -0.78 -27.86 1.59
N ALA A 590 -1.41 -27.89 2.77
CA ALA A 590 -2.06 -29.09 3.27
C ALA A 590 -3.22 -29.55 2.35
N GLY A 591 -3.55 -30.84 2.41
CA GLY A 591 -4.66 -31.43 1.66
C GLY A 591 -4.27 -32.70 0.89
N LEU A 592 -5.12 -33.07 -0.08
CA LEU A 592 -4.92 -34.25 -0.91
C LEU A 592 -4.00 -33.97 -2.10
N TYR A 593 -3.11 -34.91 -2.37
CA TYR A 593 -2.16 -34.90 -3.48
C TYR A 593 -2.37 -36.14 -4.33
N ALA A 594 -2.60 -35.94 -5.61
CA ALA A 594 -2.78 -37.01 -6.58
C ALA A 594 -1.54 -37.17 -7.47
N ARG A 595 -1.12 -38.42 -7.66
CA ARG A 595 0.00 -38.72 -8.54
C ARG A 595 -0.30 -38.33 -9.99
N VAL A 596 0.63 -37.62 -10.60
CA VAL A 596 0.56 -37.20 -12.00
C VAL A 596 0.85 -38.42 -12.89
N VAL A 597 -0.10 -38.74 -13.77
CA VAL A 597 0.00 -39.86 -14.72
C VAL A 597 1.14 -39.61 -15.72
N GLY A 598 1.84 -40.67 -16.12
CA GLY A 598 2.91 -40.61 -17.13
C GLY A 598 4.28 -40.22 -16.58
N LYS A 599 4.43 -40.00 -15.26
CA LYS A 599 5.74 -39.80 -14.62
C LYS A 599 6.36 -41.14 -14.19
N PRO A 600 7.68 -41.35 -14.42
CA PRO A 600 8.33 -42.61 -14.11
C PRO A 600 8.31 -42.87 -12.58
N PRO A 601 8.29 -44.12 -12.12
CA PRO A 601 8.30 -44.45 -10.69
C PRO A 601 9.50 -43.90 -9.93
N THR A 602 10.61 -43.60 -10.63
CA THR A 602 11.83 -43.02 -10.08
C THR A 602 11.73 -41.50 -9.84
N GLU A 603 10.76 -40.83 -10.48
CA GLU A 603 10.50 -39.39 -10.32
C GLU A 603 9.00 -39.15 -10.05
N PRO A 604 8.47 -39.66 -8.92
CA PRO A 604 7.07 -39.52 -8.61
C PRO A 604 6.74 -38.04 -8.39
N LEU A 605 5.76 -37.54 -9.13
CA LEU A 605 5.23 -36.18 -8.98
C LEU A 605 3.78 -36.27 -8.53
N TYR A 606 3.43 -35.57 -7.46
CA TYR A 606 2.06 -35.42 -7.02
C TYR A 606 1.63 -33.97 -7.15
N ARG A 607 0.41 -33.75 -7.62
CA ARG A 607 -0.23 -32.42 -7.71
C ARG A 607 -1.34 -32.34 -6.66
N ARG A 608 -1.42 -31.22 -5.95
CA ARG A 608 -2.51 -30.95 -5.01
C ARG A 608 -3.85 -31.00 -5.75
N VAL A 609 -4.79 -31.77 -5.23
CA VAL A 609 -6.16 -31.81 -5.69
C VAL A 609 -6.83 -30.52 -5.22
N ARG A 610 -7.32 -29.71 -6.16
CA ARG A 610 -7.97 -28.44 -5.83
C ARG A 610 -9.35 -28.70 -5.23
N GLU A 611 -9.62 -28.11 -4.07
CA GLU A 611 -10.93 -28.12 -3.43
C GLU A 611 -11.79 -26.97 -3.98
N GLN A 612 -11.15 -25.85 -4.33
CA GLN A 612 -11.78 -24.69 -4.95
C GLN A 612 -11.03 -24.28 -6.23
N PRO A 613 -11.72 -23.67 -7.23
CA PRO A 613 -11.06 -23.19 -8.45
C PRO A 613 -9.93 -22.17 -8.20
N SER A 614 -10.06 -21.38 -7.13
CA SER A 614 -9.11 -20.36 -6.67
C SER A 614 -7.86 -20.92 -5.99
N ASP A 615 -7.83 -22.22 -5.65
CA ASP A 615 -6.67 -22.85 -5.02
C ASP A 615 -5.42 -22.74 -5.91
N GLN A 616 -4.31 -22.30 -5.31
CA GLN A 616 -3.01 -22.31 -5.97
C GLN A 616 -2.53 -23.74 -6.20
N ASP A 617 -1.84 -23.95 -7.32
CA ASP A 617 -1.16 -25.23 -7.57
C ASP A 617 -0.02 -25.42 -6.57
N SER A 618 0.08 -26.64 -6.06
CA SER A 618 1.15 -27.09 -5.18
C SER A 618 1.50 -28.52 -5.58
N TYR A 619 2.78 -28.85 -5.51
CA TYR A 619 3.31 -30.12 -5.96
C TYR A 619 4.17 -30.72 -4.87
N LEU A 620 4.05 -32.04 -4.69
CA LEU A 620 4.90 -32.85 -3.82
C LEU A 620 5.79 -33.72 -4.71
N TYR A 621 7.12 -33.56 -4.59
CA TYR A 621 8.08 -34.23 -5.46
C TYR A 621 9.44 -34.45 -4.77
N PRO A 622 10.19 -35.50 -5.14
CA PRO A 622 11.54 -35.70 -4.69
C PRO A 622 12.54 -34.86 -5.49
N VAL A 623 13.61 -34.45 -4.85
CA VAL A 623 14.83 -33.89 -5.45
C VAL A 623 15.95 -34.90 -5.20
N ALA A 624 15.95 -35.95 -6.02
CA ALA A 624 16.72 -37.18 -5.79
C ALA A 624 18.22 -36.93 -5.59
N ASN A 625 18.81 -36.02 -6.38
CA ASN A 625 20.22 -35.62 -6.28
C ASN A 625 20.59 -34.95 -4.95
N ARG A 626 19.62 -34.47 -4.18
CA ARG A 626 19.83 -33.84 -2.87
C ARG A 626 19.24 -34.64 -1.70
N GLY A 627 18.64 -35.81 -1.97
CA GLY A 627 18.03 -36.65 -0.94
C GLY A 627 16.99 -35.92 -0.10
N MET A 628 16.09 -35.19 -0.76
CA MET A 628 15.01 -34.44 -0.10
C MET A 628 13.69 -34.56 -0.86
N TRP A 629 12.59 -34.32 -0.16
CA TRP A 629 11.26 -34.11 -0.71
C TRP A 629 10.82 -32.67 -0.49
N LEU A 630 10.15 -32.10 -1.48
CA LEU A 630 9.66 -30.73 -1.45
C LEU A 630 8.15 -30.67 -1.67
N VAL A 631 7.53 -29.68 -1.03
CA VAL A 631 6.20 -29.19 -1.38
C VAL A 631 6.33 -27.76 -1.88
N GLY A 632 6.09 -27.53 -3.17
CA GLY A 632 6.36 -26.25 -3.83
C GLY A 632 5.45 -25.97 -5.01
N SER A 633 5.51 -24.75 -5.55
CA SER A 633 4.66 -24.35 -6.69
C SER A 633 5.24 -24.78 -8.05
N THR A 634 6.53 -25.14 -8.10
CA THR A 634 7.26 -25.46 -9.34
C THR A 634 7.95 -26.82 -9.22
N PRO A 635 7.44 -27.88 -9.87
CA PRO A 635 8.08 -29.20 -9.89
C PRO A 635 9.54 -29.14 -10.33
N GLY A 636 10.42 -29.87 -9.63
CA GLY A 636 11.86 -29.89 -9.92
C GLY A 636 12.64 -28.68 -9.38
N SER A 637 11.97 -27.67 -8.82
CA SER A 637 12.65 -26.59 -8.09
C SER A 637 13.35 -27.14 -6.85
N THR A 638 14.49 -26.56 -6.49
CA THR A 638 15.15 -26.81 -5.20
C THR A 638 14.61 -25.91 -4.07
N THR A 639 13.64 -25.05 -4.40
CA THR A 639 12.92 -24.18 -3.46
C THR A 639 11.47 -24.64 -3.32
N GLY A 640 10.96 -24.66 -2.10
CA GLY A 640 9.59 -25.03 -1.77
C GLY A 640 9.11 -24.33 -0.50
N GLY A 641 7.83 -24.52 -0.15
CA GLY A 641 7.28 -24.06 1.13
C GLY A 641 7.51 -25.07 2.26
N LEU A 642 7.69 -26.35 1.92
CA LEU A 642 8.04 -27.41 2.85
C LEU A 642 9.19 -28.26 2.28
N VAL A 643 10.06 -28.75 3.17
CA VAL A 643 11.14 -29.69 2.84
C VAL A 643 11.28 -30.79 3.89
N ALA A 644 11.46 -32.03 3.45
CA ALA A 644 11.88 -33.15 4.28
C ALA A 644 13.18 -33.74 3.71
N TYR A 645 14.23 -33.83 4.52
CA TYR A 645 15.54 -34.34 4.10
C TYR A 645 15.58 -35.87 4.21
N ASP A 646 14.96 -36.55 3.25
CA ASP A 646 14.81 -37.99 3.22
C ASP A 646 15.04 -38.55 1.80
N ARG A 647 15.62 -39.75 1.72
CA ARG A 647 15.91 -40.48 0.47
C ARG A 647 14.81 -41.49 0.11
N ALA A 648 13.69 -41.51 0.81
CA ALA A 648 12.56 -42.36 0.48
C ALA A 648 12.12 -42.18 -0.97
N THR A 649 11.80 -43.28 -1.65
CA THR A 649 11.32 -43.27 -3.05
C THR A 649 9.83 -43.00 -3.16
N ARG A 650 9.08 -43.12 -2.05
CA ARG A 650 7.65 -42.83 -1.97
C ARG A 650 7.37 -41.86 -0.81
N PRO A 651 6.36 -40.98 -0.96
CA PRO A 651 6.08 -39.94 0.04
C PRO A 651 5.58 -40.48 1.38
N HIS A 652 4.90 -41.63 1.42
CA HIS A 652 4.45 -42.24 2.67
C HIS A 652 5.56 -43.02 3.41
N ASP A 653 6.73 -43.20 2.79
CA ASP A 653 7.89 -43.85 3.42
C ASP A 653 8.82 -42.82 4.11
N LEU A 654 8.46 -41.53 4.09
CA LEU A 654 9.25 -40.45 4.68
C LEU A 654 9.29 -40.56 6.21
N LYS A 655 10.51 -40.53 6.77
CA LYS A 655 10.78 -40.59 8.22
C LYS A 655 11.39 -39.30 8.74
N ALA A 656 12.06 -38.53 7.88
CA ALA A 656 12.65 -37.25 8.28
C ALA A 656 11.56 -36.24 8.68
N PRO A 657 11.83 -35.39 9.69
CA PRO A 657 10.91 -34.32 10.03
C PRO A 657 10.81 -33.30 8.90
N TRP A 658 9.61 -32.77 8.70
CA TRP A 658 9.40 -31.66 7.78
C TRP A 658 9.93 -30.36 8.37
N HIS A 659 10.37 -29.48 7.49
CA HIS A 659 10.65 -28.08 7.78
C HIS A 659 9.70 -27.23 6.93
N VAL A 660 9.17 -26.15 7.52
CA VAL A 660 8.22 -25.24 6.89
C VAL A 660 8.83 -23.85 6.85
N TYR A 661 8.77 -23.19 5.71
CA TYR A 661 9.23 -21.82 5.58
C TYR A 661 8.14 -20.85 6.04
N ASP A 662 8.35 -20.13 7.15
CA ASP A 662 7.35 -19.21 7.72
C ASP A 662 7.27 -17.84 7.01
N GLY A 663 8.07 -17.66 5.94
CA GLY A 663 8.26 -16.39 5.25
C GLY A 663 9.54 -15.65 5.63
N LYS A 664 10.28 -16.13 6.66
CA LYS A 664 11.56 -15.60 7.11
C LYS A 664 12.59 -16.71 7.29
N VAL A 665 12.25 -17.75 8.04
CA VAL A 665 13.13 -18.84 8.43
C VAL A 665 12.47 -20.20 8.19
N TRP A 666 13.30 -21.24 8.14
CA TRP A 666 12.84 -22.61 8.12
C TRP A 666 12.68 -23.11 9.55
N LEU A 667 11.45 -23.49 9.91
CA LEU A 667 11.12 -24.06 11.22
C LEU A 667 10.84 -25.55 11.08
N GLN A 668 11.37 -26.35 11.99
CA GLN A 668 11.03 -27.77 12.05
C GLN A 668 9.56 -27.93 12.45
N ALA A 669 8.81 -28.73 11.70
CA ALA A 669 7.39 -29.00 11.91
C ALA A 669 7.18 -30.52 12.02
N PRO A 670 7.47 -31.11 13.20
CA PRO A 670 7.46 -32.56 13.39
C PRO A 670 6.06 -33.19 13.22
N ASP A 671 5.00 -32.39 13.36
CA ASP A 671 3.61 -32.87 13.27
C ASP A 671 3.11 -32.98 11.83
N VAL A 672 3.87 -32.49 10.85
CA VAL A 672 3.50 -32.63 9.43
C VAL A 672 3.64 -34.10 9.03
N THR A 673 2.56 -34.68 8.53
CA THR A 673 2.50 -36.10 8.17
C THR A 673 1.96 -36.30 6.76
N LEU A 674 2.49 -37.32 6.09
CA LEU A 674 1.97 -37.82 4.82
C LEU A 674 1.42 -39.23 5.03
N ARG A 675 0.18 -39.46 4.64
CA ARG A 675 -0.45 -40.79 4.74
C ARG A 675 -1.07 -41.19 3.41
N PRO A 676 -1.04 -42.49 3.04
CA PRO A 676 -1.86 -42.98 1.94
C PRO A 676 -3.33 -42.65 2.22
N ALA A 677 -4.01 -42.01 1.26
CA ALA A 677 -5.32 -41.45 1.53
C ALA A 677 -6.40 -42.52 1.82
N ARG A 678 -6.18 -43.77 1.37
CA ARG A 678 -7.09 -44.91 1.58
C ARG A 678 -6.89 -45.64 2.91
N GLU A 679 -5.72 -45.53 3.53
CA GLU A 679 -5.49 -46.11 4.86
C GLU A 679 -6.13 -45.25 5.95
N SER A 680 -6.17 -43.93 5.74
CA SER A 680 -6.73 -42.99 6.70
C SER A 680 -8.22 -43.15 7.00
N GLU A 681 -8.99 -43.87 6.16
CA GLU A 681 -10.41 -44.15 6.44
C GLU A 681 -10.60 -45.34 7.38
N LYS A 682 -9.66 -46.31 7.39
CA LYS A 682 -9.81 -47.54 8.19
C LYS A 682 -9.66 -47.28 9.69
N ASP A 683 -8.85 -46.28 10.07
CA ASP A 683 -8.62 -45.89 11.46
C ASP A 683 -9.81 -45.13 12.09
N THR A 684 -10.81 -44.73 11.28
CA THR A 684 -11.92 -43.87 11.73
C THR A 684 -13.24 -44.59 11.97
N LYS A 685 -13.33 -45.89 11.66
CA LYS A 685 -14.51 -46.66 12.03
C LYS A 685 -14.42 -47.00 13.52
N PRO A 686 -15.32 -46.48 14.38
CA PRO A 686 -15.36 -46.92 15.78
C PRO A 686 -15.55 -48.43 15.79
N GLY A 687 -14.64 -49.15 16.44
CA GLY A 687 -14.76 -50.60 16.61
C GLY A 687 -16.13 -50.93 17.21
N PRO A 688 -16.77 -52.06 16.83
CA PRO A 688 -18.07 -52.44 17.36
C PRO A 688 -18.02 -52.41 18.90
N GLY A 689 -18.80 -51.49 19.47
CA GLY A 689 -18.62 -51.03 20.84
C GLY A 689 -18.70 -52.12 21.88
N ALA A 690 -17.74 -52.11 22.81
CA ALA A 690 -17.91 -52.71 24.12
C ALA A 690 -19.16 -52.08 24.77
N HIS A 691 -20.20 -52.90 24.95
CA HIS A 691 -21.41 -52.53 25.68
C HIS A 691 -21.06 -52.07 27.10
N ASN A 692 -21.14 -50.77 27.34
CA ASN A 692 -21.01 -50.21 28.68
C ASN A 692 -22.37 -50.35 29.40
N ASN A 693 -22.48 -51.37 30.22
CA ASN A 693 -23.69 -51.79 30.91
C ASN A 693 -23.89 -50.93 32.16
N ASN A 694 -24.42 -49.71 31.99
CA ASN A 694 -24.76 -48.83 33.11
C ASN A 694 -26.23 -49.04 33.51
N LYS A 695 -26.47 -49.92 34.50
CA LYS A 695 -27.76 -50.06 35.18
C LYS A 695 -27.69 -49.46 36.58
N ASN A 696 -28.58 -48.49 36.80
CA ASN A 696 -29.26 -48.14 38.05
C ASN A 696 -28.42 -47.70 39.25
N ASN A 697 -28.49 -46.40 39.56
CA ASN A 697 -28.83 -45.99 40.92
C ASN A 697 -29.55 -44.63 40.94
N LYS A 698 -30.88 -44.67 41.01
CA LYS A 698 -31.71 -43.56 41.50
C LYS A 698 -31.76 -43.68 43.02
N ARG A 699 -31.23 -42.71 43.75
CA ARG A 699 -31.58 -42.46 45.16
C ARG A 699 -32.39 -41.17 45.25
N ALA A 700 -33.64 -41.33 45.68
CA ALA A 700 -34.52 -40.25 46.11
C ALA A 700 -34.06 -39.75 47.48
N SER A 701 -33.96 -38.43 47.63
CA SER A 701 -33.87 -37.75 48.92
C SER A 701 -35.28 -37.39 49.39
N VAL A 702 -35.68 -37.96 50.52
CA VAL A 702 -36.80 -37.50 51.36
C VAL A 702 -36.18 -36.87 52.59
N LEU A 703 -36.50 -35.60 52.85
CA LEU A 703 -36.25 -34.93 54.13
C LEU A 703 -37.24 -35.43 55.18
N PRO A 704 -36.84 -35.47 56.45
CA PRO A 704 -37.75 -35.01 57.50
C PRO A 704 -37.07 -34.00 58.45
N LEU A 705 -37.86 -32.95 58.74
CA LEU A 705 -37.78 -31.96 59.84
C LEU A 705 -36.49 -31.16 60.02
#